data_AF-A0A2V9RH40-F1
#
_entry.id   AF-A0A2V9RH40-F1
#
_cell.length_a   1.000
_cell.length_b   1.000
_cell.length_c   1.000
_cell.angle_alpha   90.00
_cell.angle_beta   90.00
_cell.angle_gamma   90.00
#
_symmetry.space_group_name_H-M   'P 1'
#
loop_
_entity.id
_entity.type
_entity.pdbx_description
1 polymer ?
#
loop_
_entity_poly.entity_id
_entity_poly.type
_entity_poly.pdbx_seq_one_letter_code
_entity_poly.pdbx_strand_id
1 'polypeptide(L)'
;MRCIKAVLKILLGLGMITGIALAEDAVLLSSISLGSATVVGGNSVQGTVTLNRVAPFDLSVSLAADPAAVIRMPASVTVPAGATSATFNIATILNKNAVVGSDTRVNVYGNYGVTRHASFMDLAPVSFDQMVDKVVDRERSFSANMKNMRPLVETYIQNLRESKDHDVAPVSDQYFLGRLDMTKGPDDQLFEKDEEGGFKSHFMNPFKGLFARKFLPNGFAQMVIIDNDFQKNNYYFNFVRQEFLGEVRCIVVDVQPKDAKSLGRFMGRIWVEDRDFNIVRSIGTYSSHSRFGYYLHFDSWRLNMQPGVWLPAYIYTEETGSGPAGAPVRGLYFKAQTRLWGYDVEQLKHTQEVTQVKVDSASDQSETGRDAGPVEATRMWQRLAEDNTLDHLQKIGLLAPAGNVDRVLQTVVNNLIITNKLEIVPDVRCRILLTTPLESFTIGHTIVVSRGLLDVLPDEGSLAAVLAHELSHIALNHRIDTKLAFNDRFFFPDQSTFQRLEFVRNPADEEAADSRAMQLLENSPYKEKLASAGLFLKALQARAPQLSSLIRAHLGNGMGSSKTVRMPGLLQTAPQLETAKMDQIAALPLGGRIRLDPWSNKLEMMKIKSVALLSSQEKMPFEVTPFFPYLSRVSDSPSELADLKQ
;
A
#
# COMPACT_ATOMS: atom_id res chain seq x y z
N MET A 1 -52.64 40.69 95.95
CA MET A 1 -53.24 39.43 95.44
C MET A 1 -52.10 38.53 94.93
N ARG A 2 -52.12 37.17 94.94
CA ARG A 2 -53.07 36.19 94.35
C ARG A 2 -53.21 36.42 92.81
N CYS A 3 -53.11 35.45 91.91
CA CYS A 3 -53.33 33.97 91.98
C CYS A 3 -52.11 33.13 91.49
N ILE A 4 -52.10 31.79 91.70
CA ILE A 4 -50.86 31.03 92.03
C ILE A 4 -50.77 29.58 91.44
N LYS A 5 -49.56 29.25 90.90
CA LYS A 5 -48.78 27.97 90.78
C LYS A 5 -49.46 26.56 90.82
N ALA A 6 -49.16 25.69 89.82
CA ALA A 6 -49.26 24.21 89.87
C ALA A 6 -48.27 23.50 88.89
N VAL A 7 -47.90 22.23 89.11
CA VAL A 7 -46.77 21.46 88.47
C VAL A 7 -46.95 19.92 88.64
N LEU A 8 -46.34 19.05 87.77
CA LEU A 8 -45.60 17.76 88.09
C LEU A 8 -45.83 16.48 87.19
N LYS A 9 -44.72 15.81 86.74
CA LYS A 9 -44.51 14.36 86.29
C LYS A 9 -45.22 13.84 85.00
N ILE A 10 -44.79 12.79 84.25
CA ILE A 10 -43.70 11.74 84.26
C ILE A 10 -43.43 11.27 82.77
N LEU A 11 -42.37 10.60 82.23
CA LEU A 11 -40.99 10.14 82.56
C LEU A 11 -40.65 8.59 82.53
N LEU A 12 -39.71 8.20 81.63
CA LEU A 12 -38.87 6.95 81.48
C LEU A 12 -39.54 5.63 80.99
N GLY A 13 -38.88 4.70 80.22
CA GLY A 13 -37.47 4.59 79.78
C GLY A 13 -37.22 3.70 78.51
N LEU A 14 -35.95 3.39 78.17
CA LEU A 14 -35.46 2.90 76.83
C LEU A 14 -35.49 1.37 76.56
N GLY A 15 -35.50 0.96 75.27
CA GLY A 15 -35.31 -0.46 74.87
C GLY A 15 -35.22 -0.83 73.36
N MET A 16 -34.15 -0.43 72.65
CA MET A 16 -33.57 -1.03 71.40
C MET A 16 -34.31 -1.07 70.02
N ILE A 17 -33.54 -0.66 69.00
CA ILE A 17 -33.46 -1.08 67.57
C ILE A 17 -34.68 -0.86 66.65
N THR A 18 -34.55 0.16 65.79
CA THR A 18 -35.26 0.26 64.49
C THR A 18 -34.45 -0.39 63.38
N GLY A 19 -34.96 -1.47 62.77
CA GLY A 19 -34.37 -2.06 61.57
C GLY A 19 -34.83 -1.33 60.30
N ILE A 20 -33.91 -0.69 59.57
CA ILE A 20 -34.19 -0.14 58.24
C ILE A 20 -34.04 -1.27 57.23
N ALA A 21 -35.12 -1.60 56.52
CA ALA A 21 -35.04 -2.47 55.34
C ALA A 21 -34.42 -1.67 54.18
N LEU A 22 -33.11 -1.89 53.95
CA LEU A 22 -32.45 -1.43 52.74
C LEU A 22 -32.98 -2.23 51.54
N ALA A 23 -33.18 -1.57 50.40
CA ALA A 23 -33.44 -2.28 49.15
C ALA A 23 -32.21 -3.12 48.79
N GLU A 24 -32.38 -4.43 48.66
CA GLU A 24 -31.29 -5.34 48.36
C GLU A 24 -30.86 -5.19 46.89
N ASP A 25 -29.61 -4.78 46.70
CA ASP A 25 -29.05 -4.35 45.42
C ASP A 25 -28.77 -5.56 44.52
N ALA A 26 -29.79 -5.89 43.73
CA ALA A 26 -30.00 -7.20 43.11
C ALA A 26 -28.89 -7.62 42.13
N VAL A 27 -28.58 -8.92 42.16
CA VAL A 27 -27.69 -9.55 41.18
C VAL A 27 -28.44 -9.72 39.85
N LEU A 28 -27.87 -9.21 38.77
CA LEU A 28 -28.45 -9.19 37.43
C LEU A 28 -27.37 -9.56 36.39
N LEU A 29 -27.79 -10.12 35.26
CA LEU A 29 -26.90 -10.35 34.12
C LEU A 29 -26.42 -9.01 33.53
N SER A 30 -25.13 -8.74 33.63
CA SER A 30 -24.51 -7.53 33.09
C SER A 30 -24.29 -7.66 31.59
N SER A 31 -23.65 -8.76 31.15
CA SER A 31 -23.34 -9.02 29.74
C SER A 31 -23.29 -10.51 29.40
N ILE A 32 -23.32 -10.78 28.09
CA ILE A 32 -22.83 -12.02 27.48
C ILE A 32 -21.75 -11.63 26.48
N SER A 33 -20.70 -12.42 26.35
CA SER A 33 -19.67 -12.26 25.31
C SER A 33 -19.34 -13.60 24.65
N LEU A 34 -18.69 -13.53 23.48
CA LEU A 34 -18.33 -14.66 22.63
C LEU A 34 -16.86 -14.55 22.21
N GLY A 35 -16.13 -15.67 22.20
CA GLY A 35 -14.70 -15.69 21.86
C GLY A 35 -14.40 -15.52 20.36
N SER A 36 -15.41 -15.51 19.49
CA SER A 36 -15.25 -15.26 18.04
C SER A 36 -16.54 -14.67 17.46
N ALA A 37 -16.39 -13.66 16.58
CA ALA A 37 -17.51 -13.07 15.84
C ALA A 37 -17.92 -13.89 14.60
N THR A 38 -17.05 -14.77 14.11
CA THR A 38 -17.31 -15.69 12.99
C THR A 38 -16.76 -17.08 13.30
N VAL A 39 -17.41 -18.12 12.79
CA VAL A 39 -17.01 -19.53 12.94
C VAL A 39 -17.47 -20.31 11.71
N VAL A 40 -16.81 -21.41 11.35
CA VAL A 40 -17.27 -22.28 10.25
C VAL A 40 -18.06 -23.45 10.82
N GLY A 41 -19.19 -23.78 10.19
CA GLY A 41 -20.10 -24.87 10.60
C GLY A 41 -19.37 -26.17 10.94
N GLY A 42 -19.60 -26.68 12.15
CA GLY A 42 -18.92 -27.86 12.71
C GLY A 42 -17.81 -27.55 13.72
N ASN A 43 -17.44 -26.27 13.92
CA ASN A 43 -16.49 -25.85 14.94
C ASN A 43 -17.22 -25.34 16.21
N SER A 44 -16.48 -24.90 17.22
CA SER A 44 -17.04 -24.41 18.49
C SER A 44 -16.61 -22.98 18.82
N VAL A 45 -17.49 -22.25 19.50
CA VAL A 45 -17.28 -20.92 20.07
C VAL A 45 -17.47 -21.01 21.58
N GLN A 46 -16.58 -20.40 22.36
CA GLN A 46 -16.78 -20.22 23.80
C GLN A 46 -17.60 -18.95 24.05
N GLY A 47 -18.64 -19.06 24.88
CA GLY A 47 -19.38 -17.92 25.42
C GLY A 47 -19.11 -17.73 26.90
N THR A 48 -19.30 -16.49 27.38
CA THR A 48 -19.14 -16.11 28.79
C THR A 48 -20.35 -15.32 29.25
N VAL A 49 -20.94 -15.70 30.39
CA VAL A 49 -21.92 -14.86 31.12
C VAL A 49 -21.19 -14.06 32.19
N THR A 50 -21.56 -12.79 32.38
CA THR A 50 -21.00 -11.94 33.43
C THR A 50 -22.13 -11.20 34.17
N LEU A 51 -22.15 -11.32 35.49
CA LEU A 51 -23.09 -10.67 36.40
C LEU A 51 -22.61 -9.25 36.78
N ASN A 52 -23.51 -8.40 37.25
CA ASN A 52 -23.17 -7.07 37.76
C ASN A 52 -22.37 -7.10 39.08
N ARG A 53 -22.50 -8.19 39.86
CA ARG A 53 -21.90 -8.38 41.19
C ARG A 53 -21.57 -9.87 41.40
N VAL A 54 -20.91 -10.19 42.51
CA VAL A 54 -20.60 -11.57 42.91
C VAL A 54 -21.89 -12.35 43.21
N ALA A 55 -21.97 -13.59 42.73
CA ALA A 55 -23.05 -14.52 43.00
C ALA A 55 -23.05 -14.95 44.49
N PRO A 56 -24.13 -14.71 45.27
CA PRO A 56 -24.19 -15.05 46.70
C PRO A 56 -24.41 -16.56 46.95
N PHE A 57 -24.91 -17.28 45.95
CA PHE A 57 -25.07 -18.73 45.88
C PHE A 57 -24.96 -19.14 44.40
N ASP A 58 -25.02 -20.43 44.08
CA ASP A 58 -24.93 -20.90 42.69
C ASP A 58 -26.12 -20.39 41.85
N LEU A 59 -25.84 -19.54 40.84
CA LEU A 59 -26.85 -18.90 40.00
C LEU A 59 -26.93 -19.53 38.61
N SER A 60 -28.08 -20.12 38.28
CA SER A 60 -28.36 -20.63 36.93
C SER A 60 -28.84 -19.51 36.01
N VAL A 61 -28.01 -19.12 35.04
CA VAL A 61 -28.37 -18.20 33.96
C VAL A 61 -28.98 -19.01 32.82
N SER A 62 -30.22 -18.72 32.43
CA SER A 62 -30.88 -19.40 31.31
C SER A 62 -30.31 -18.94 29.97
N LEU A 63 -30.10 -19.87 29.03
CA LEU A 63 -29.52 -19.60 27.72
C LEU A 63 -30.47 -20.02 26.59
N ALA A 64 -30.63 -19.17 25.57
CA ALA A 64 -31.42 -19.43 24.37
C ALA A 64 -30.69 -18.90 23.13
N ALA A 65 -31.01 -19.38 21.94
CA ALA A 65 -30.40 -18.91 20.71
C ALA A 65 -31.36 -18.91 19.52
N ASP A 66 -31.09 -18.03 18.56
CA ASP A 66 -31.87 -17.91 17.33
C ASP A 66 -30.93 -17.75 16.12
N PRO A 67 -30.97 -18.64 15.10
CA PRO A 67 -31.78 -19.86 15.04
C PRO A 67 -31.14 -21.03 15.81
N ALA A 68 -31.83 -21.55 16.84
CA ALA A 68 -31.37 -22.71 17.61
C ALA A 68 -31.11 -23.99 16.78
N ALA A 69 -31.64 -24.05 15.55
CA ALA A 69 -31.51 -25.21 14.66
C ALA A 69 -30.07 -25.49 14.19
N VAL A 70 -29.19 -24.46 14.14
CA VAL A 70 -27.81 -24.60 13.62
C VAL A 70 -26.74 -24.80 14.70
N ILE A 71 -27.11 -24.78 15.99
CA ILE A 71 -26.15 -24.94 17.10
C ILE A 71 -26.55 -26.00 18.14
N ARG A 72 -25.58 -26.35 18.99
CA ARG A 72 -25.75 -27.06 20.26
C ARG A 72 -25.01 -26.31 21.36
N MET A 73 -25.73 -25.97 22.43
CA MET A 73 -25.20 -25.32 23.63
C MET A 73 -26.06 -25.75 24.83
N PRO A 74 -25.61 -25.63 26.09
CA PRO A 74 -26.45 -25.95 27.24
C PRO A 74 -27.59 -24.92 27.37
N ALA A 75 -28.75 -25.37 27.88
CA ALA A 75 -29.92 -24.50 28.10
C ALA A 75 -29.79 -23.56 29.31
N SER A 76 -28.76 -23.76 30.15
CA SER A 76 -28.36 -22.85 31.21
C SER A 76 -26.87 -23.02 31.54
N VAL A 77 -26.29 -22.02 32.19
CA VAL A 77 -24.94 -22.08 32.76
C VAL A 77 -24.98 -21.61 34.21
N THR A 78 -24.30 -22.34 35.10
CA THR A 78 -24.22 -21.99 36.52
C THR A 78 -23.02 -21.08 36.77
N VAL A 79 -23.25 -19.90 37.34
CA VAL A 79 -22.21 -19.08 37.96
C VAL A 79 -22.08 -19.53 39.42
N PRO A 80 -20.92 -20.09 39.85
CA PRO A 80 -20.76 -20.58 41.21
C PRO A 80 -20.83 -19.46 42.26
N ALA A 81 -21.23 -19.80 43.48
CA ALA A 81 -21.13 -18.93 44.64
C ALA A 81 -19.72 -18.34 44.78
N GLY A 82 -19.62 -17.01 44.94
CA GLY A 82 -18.34 -16.28 45.00
C GLY A 82 -17.76 -15.86 43.65
N ALA A 83 -18.31 -16.31 42.51
CA ALA A 83 -17.89 -15.88 41.18
C ALA A 83 -18.77 -14.74 40.61
N THR A 84 -18.23 -13.99 39.64
CA THR A 84 -18.99 -12.99 38.85
C THR A 84 -19.35 -13.48 37.44
N SER A 85 -18.75 -14.59 36.99
CA SER A 85 -18.86 -15.06 35.60
C SER A 85 -18.72 -16.58 35.48
N ALA A 86 -19.25 -17.14 34.39
CA ALA A 86 -19.04 -18.53 33.99
C ALA A 86 -18.97 -18.65 32.47
N THR A 87 -18.28 -19.69 31.98
CA THR A 87 -18.15 -19.99 30.55
C THR A 87 -19.05 -21.14 30.13
N PHE A 88 -19.46 -21.14 28.86
CA PHE A 88 -20.22 -22.20 28.22
C PHE A 88 -19.73 -22.41 26.79
N ASN A 89 -19.91 -23.63 26.26
CA ASN A 89 -19.48 -23.97 24.90
C ASN A 89 -20.69 -24.02 23.96
N ILE A 90 -20.54 -23.40 22.79
CA ILE A 90 -21.45 -23.46 21.65
C ILE A 90 -20.75 -24.27 20.56
N ALA A 91 -21.34 -25.39 20.12
CA ALA A 91 -20.88 -26.14 18.95
C ALA A 91 -21.83 -25.87 17.78
N THR A 92 -21.29 -25.44 16.63
CA THR A 92 -22.09 -25.28 15.40
C THR A 92 -22.26 -26.61 14.68
N ILE A 93 -23.36 -26.76 13.95
CA ILE A 93 -23.75 -28.05 13.37
C ILE A 93 -23.29 -28.12 11.92
N LEU A 94 -22.37 -29.04 11.65
CA LEU A 94 -21.98 -29.41 10.29
C LEU A 94 -23.16 -30.07 9.56
N ASN A 95 -23.99 -29.27 8.88
CA ASN A 95 -25.05 -29.78 8.02
C ASN A 95 -24.43 -30.40 6.76
N LYS A 96 -24.17 -31.71 6.80
CA LYS A 96 -23.56 -32.49 5.72
C LYS A 96 -24.36 -32.49 4.40
N ASN A 97 -25.62 -32.05 4.44
CA ASN A 97 -26.48 -31.95 3.26
C ASN A 97 -26.61 -30.49 2.74
N ALA A 98 -26.04 -29.49 3.44
CA ALA A 98 -26.00 -28.10 3.00
C ALA A 98 -24.92 -27.86 1.92
N VAL A 99 -25.06 -28.58 0.81
CA VAL A 99 -24.27 -28.38 -0.42
C VAL A 99 -24.44 -26.95 -0.96
N VAL A 100 -25.53 -26.28 -0.61
CA VAL A 100 -25.60 -24.81 -0.58
C VAL A 100 -26.18 -24.40 0.78
N GLY A 101 -25.43 -23.61 1.53
CA GLY A 101 -25.90 -22.88 2.71
C GLY A 101 -25.54 -21.41 2.58
N SER A 102 -26.39 -20.54 3.13
CA SER A 102 -26.06 -19.14 3.40
C SER A 102 -25.48 -19.02 4.80
N ASP A 103 -24.51 -18.12 4.99
CA ASP A 103 -23.99 -17.80 6.32
C ASP A 103 -25.12 -17.32 7.23
N THR A 104 -25.18 -17.88 8.44
CA THR A 104 -26.31 -17.72 9.35
C THR A 104 -25.89 -16.87 10.53
N ARG A 105 -26.53 -15.71 10.72
CA ARG A 105 -26.34 -14.92 11.96
C ARG A 105 -27.02 -15.65 13.11
N VAL A 106 -26.25 -16.04 14.11
CA VAL A 106 -26.73 -16.68 15.33
C VAL A 106 -26.69 -15.65 16.46
N ASN A 107 -27.86 -15.34 17.03
CA ASN A 107 -28.00 -14.54 18.24
C ASN A 107 -28.05 -15.48 19.44
N VAL A 108 -27.22 -15.23 20.45
CA VAL A 108 -27.16 -16.00 21.70
C VAL A 108 -27.63 -15.10 22.84
N TYR A 109 -28.71 -15.51 23.49
CA TYR A 109 -29.37 -14.79 24.58
C TYR A 109 -29.08 -15.47 25.92
N GLY A 110 -28.85 -14.65 26.94
CA GLY A 110 -28.80 -15.06 28.34
C GLY A 110 -29.82 -14.28 29.15
N ASN A 111 -30.47 -14.93 30.12
CA ASN A 111 -31.39 -14.28 31.04
C ASN A 111 -31.06 -14.67 32.50
N TYR A 112 -30.83 -13.64 33.32
CA TYR A 112 -30.91 -13.71 34.77
C TYR A 112 -31.28 -12.34 35.32
N GLY A 113 -32.57 -12.15 35.66
CA GLY A 113 -33.18 -10.86 36.03
C GLY A 113 -33.35 -9.88 34.85
N VAL A 114 -32.34 -9.78 33.98
CA VAL A 114 -32.33 -9.01 32.74
C VAL A 114 -31.85 -9.91 31.59
N THR A 115 -32.37 -9.69 30.38
CA THR A 115 -31.88 -10.35 29.17
C THR A 115 -30.69 -9.59 28.57
N ARG A 116 -29.65 -10.33 28.16
CA ARG A 116 -28.51 -9.86 27.37
C ARG A 116 -28.32 -10.76 26.16
N HIS A 117 -27.64 -10.28 25.14
CA HIS A 117 -27.30 -11.08 23.97
C HIS A 117 -25.96 -10.67 23.38
N ALA A 118 -25.37 -11.59 22.61
CA ALA A 118 -24.32 -11.32 21.63
C ALA A 118 -24.62 -12.13 20.37
N SER A 119 -23.92 -11.86 19.27
CA SER A 119 -24.17 -12.53 17.98
C SER A 119 -22.89 -12.87 17.25
N PHE A 120 -22.90 -13.97 16.51
CA PHE A 120 -21.81 -14.38 15.61
C PHE A 120 -22.37 -14.88 14.26
N MET A 121 -21.52 -14.99 13.25
CA MET A 121 -21.87 -15.63 11.97
C MET A 121 -21.39 -17.08 11.95
N ASP A 122 -22.30 -18.04 11.77
CA ASP A 122 -22.00 -19.43 11.45
C ASP A 122 -21.91 -19.57 9.92
N LEU A 123 -20.69 -19.77 9.43
CA LEU A 123 -20.35 -19.76 8.01
C LEU A 123 -20.59 -21.14 7.39
N ALA A 124 -21.24 -21.17 6.23
CA ALA A 124 -21.66 -22.43 5.60
C ALA A 124 -20.45 -23.24 5.07
N PRO A 125 -20.37 -24.56 5.35
CA PRO A 125 -19.26 -25.40 4.90
C PRO A 125 -19.35 -25.71 3.40
N VAL A 126 -18.78 -24.84 2.56
CA VAL A 126 -18.68 -25.07 1.11
C VAL A 126 -17.74 -26.25 0.84
N SER A 127 -18.16 -27.21 0.01
CA SER A 127 -17.29 -28.33 -0.37
C SER A 127 -16.11 -27.86 -1.23
N PHE A 128 -14.96 -28.51 -1.13
CA PHE A 128 -13.75 -28.11 -1.88
C PHE A 128 -13.99 -28.06 -3.39
N ASP A 129 -14.78 -29.00 -3.94
CA ASP A 129 -15.08 -29.05 -5.37
C ASP A 129 -15.90 -27.83 -5.84
N GLN A 130 -16.88 -27.39 -5.05
CA GLN A 130 -17.68 -26.18 -5.34
C GLN A 130 -16.94 -24.89 -5.04
N MET A 131 -16.01 -24.91 -4.08
CA MET A 131 -15.07 -23.81 -3.85
C MET A 131 -14.24 -23.57 -5.12
N VAL A 132 -13.73 -24.64 -5.75
CA VAL A 132 -13.01 -24.55 -7.03
C VAL A 132 -13.90 -24.02 -8.17
N ASP A 133 -15.19 -24.38 -8.24
CA ASP A 133 -16.13 -23.78 -9.21
C ASP A 133 -16.24 -22.27 -9.01
N LYS A 134 -16.48 -21.81 -7.77
CA LYS A 134 -16.55 -20.37 -7.44
C LYS A 134 -15.25 -19.64 -7.79
N VAL A 135 -14.09 -20.22 -7.47
CA VAL A 135 -12.77 -19.63 -7.80
C VAL A 135 -12.59 -19.46 -9.30
N VAL A 136 -13.01 -20.44 -10.10
CA VAL A 136 -12.96 -20.38 -11.57
C VAL A 136 -13.85 -19.26 -12.10
N ASP A 137 -15.09 -19.14 -11.62
CA ASP A 137 -16.01 -18.08 -12.04
C ASP A 137 -15.57 -16.67 -11.57
N ARG A 138 -14.93 -16.57 -10.39
CA ARG A 138 -14.30 -15.33 -9.90
C ARG A 138 -13.12 -14.90 -10.78
N GLU A 139 -12.19 -15.78 -11.10
CA GLU A 139 -11.03 -15.45 -11.94
C GLU A 139 -11.45 -15.05 -13.37
N ARG A 140 -12.51 -15.65 -13.90
CA ARG A 140 -13.14 -15.27 -15.18
C ARG A 140 -13.79 -13.89 -15.12
N SER A 141 -14.54 -13.59 -14.06
CA SER A 141 -15.16 -12.29 -13.83
C SER A 141 -14.11 -11.19 -13.63
N PHE A 142 -13.05 -11.46 -12.87
CA PHE A 142 -11.86 -10.61 -12.75
C PHE A 142 -11.22 -10.33 -14.12
N SER A 143 -10.95 -11.38 -14.90
CA SER A 143 -10.35 -11.27 -16.23
C SER A 143 -11.23 -10.52 -17.25
N ALA A 144 -12.55 -10.55 -17.07
CA ALA A 144 -13.49 -9.74 -17.86
C ALA A 144 -13.46 -8.26 -17.43
N ASN A 145 -13.52 -7.97 -16.13
CA ASN A 145 -13.50 -6.62 -15.58
C ASN A 145 -12.20 -5.87 -15.94
N MET A 146 -11.06 -6.57 -15.89
CA MET A 146 -9.75 -6.02 -16.26
C MET A 146 -9.69 -5.48 -17.70
N LYS A 147 -10.53 -5.96 -18.63
CA LYS A 147 -10.58 -5.45 -20.02
C LYS A 147 -11.07 -4.01 -20.12
N ASN A 148 -11.78 -3.53 -19.10
CA ASN A 148 -12.31 -2.17 -19.00
C ASN A 148 -11.36 -1.23 -18.23
N MET A 149 -10.28 -1.75 -17.63
CA MET A 149 -9.32 -0.98 -16.83
C MET A 149 -8.04 -0.71 -17.64
N ARG A 150 -7.30 0.36 -17.31
CA ARG A 150 -6.01 0.74 -17.94
C ARG A 150 -4.98 1.23 -16.90
N PRO A 151 -4.65 0.41 -15.88
CA PRO A 151 -3.71 0.80 -14.85
C PRO A 151 -2.33 1.08 -15.46
N LEU A 152 -1.58 1.96 -14.80
CA LEU A 152 -0.15 2.07 -15.01
C LEU A 152 0.54 0.82 -14.48
N VAL A 153 1.55 0.36 -15.21
CA VAL A 153 2.43 -0.76 -14.85
C VAL A 153 3.86 -0.25 -14.85
N GLU A 154 4.53 -0.36 -13.72
CA GLU A 154 5.95 -0.08 -13.58
C GLU A 154 6.70 -1.37 -13.28
N THR A 155 7.72 -1.70 -14.07
CA THR A 155 8.61 -2.84 -13.82
C THR A 155 10.04 -2.34 -13.69
N TYR A 156 10.66 -2.59 -12.53
CA TYR A 156 12.09 -2.35 -12.29
C TYR A 156 12.81 -3.69 -12.06
N ILE A 157 13.88 -3.92 -12.81
CA ILE A 157 14.62 -5.19 -12.89
C ILE A 157 16.08 -4.95 -12.50
N GLN A 158 16.65 -5.83 -11.67
CA GLN A 158 18.08 -5.89 -11.38
C GLN A 158 18.63 -7.26 -11.78
N ASN A 159 19.49 -7.28 -12.79
CA ASN A 159 20.28 -8.46 -13.16
C ASN A 159 21.37 -8.64 -12.09
N LEU A 160 21.50 -9.86 -11.58
CA LEU A 160 22.38 -10.19 -10.46
C LEU A 160 23.59 -11.00 -10.91
N ARG A 161 24.65 -10.97 -10.11
CA ARG A 161 25.76 -11.90 -10.20
C ARG A 161 26.24 -12.26 -8.80
N GLU A 162 26.51 -13.54 -8.60
CA GLU A 162 27.14 -14.08 -7.41
C GLU A 162 28.67 -14.01 -7.52
N SER A 163 29.36 -13.66 -6.43
CA SER A 163 30.81 -13.67 -6.32
C SER A 163 31.34 -15.10 -6.11
N LYS A 164 32.67 -15.26 -5.96
CA LYS A 164 33.24 -16.55 -5.52
C LYS A 164 32.97 -16.86 -4.05
N ASP A 165 32.63 -15.82 -3.30
CA ASP A 165 32.47 -15.79 -1.85
C ASP A 165 30.96 -15.77 -1.47
N HIS A 166 30.11 -16.11 -2.45
CA HIS A 166 28.63 -16.15 -2.37
C HIS A 166 27.94 -14.79 -2.12
N ASP A 167 28.63 -13.66 -2.33
CA ASP A 167 27.97 -12.34 -2.37
C ASP A 167 27.16 -12.18 -3.66
N VAL A 168 25.84 -12.04 -3.52
CA VAL A 168 24.94 -11.74 -4.65
C VAL A 168 24.76 -10.22 -4.75
N ALA A 169 24.99 -9.64 -5.92
CA ALA A 169 24.86 -8.19 -6.14
C ALA A 169 24.33 -7.83 -7.54
N PRO A 170 23.58 -6.72 -7.69
CA PRO A 170 23.25 -6.13 -8.98
C PRO A 170 24.48 -5.78 -9.83
N VAL A 171 24.41 -6.13 -11.13
CA VAL A 171 25.44 -5.82 -12.14
C VAL A 171 24.93 -4.97 -13.30
N SER A 172 23.62 -4.99 -13.57
CA SER A 172 22.94 -4.06 -14.48
C SER A 172 21.44 -4.03 -14.19
N ASP A 173 20.79 -2.91 -14.44
CA ASP A 173 19.36 -2.72 -14.19
C ASP A 173 18.57 -2.31 -15.45
N GLN A 174 17.24 -2.40 -15.36
CA GLN A 174 16.30 -1.95 -16.38
C GLN A 174 15.05 -1.37 -15.72
N TYR A 175 14.45 -0.37 -16.38
CA TYR A 175 13.23 0.28 -15.94
C TYR A 175 12.22 0.36 -17.10
N PHE A 176 10.95 0.09 -16.79
CA PHE A 176 9.84 0.18 -17.73
C PHE A 176 8.63 0.81 -17.05
N LEU A 177 7.93 1.68 -17.78
CA LEU A 177 6.63 2.22 -17.40
C LEU A 177 5.68 2.13 -18.60
N GLY A 178 4.46 1.65 -18.39
CA GLY A 178 3.43 1.49 -19.42
C GLY A 178 2.02 1.59 -18.86
N ARG A 179 1.01 1.50 -19.74
CA ARG A 179 -0.37 1.15 -19.39
C ARG A 179 -0.68 -0.27 -19.83
N LEU A 180 -1.27 -1.06 -18.95
CA LEU A 180 -1.81 -2.38 -19.28
C LEU A 180 -3.08 -2.26 -20.13
N ASP A 181 -3.14 -2.96 -21.25
CA ASP A 181 -4.39 -3.27 -21.95
C ASP A 181 -4.65 -4.79 -21.87
N MET A 182 -5.89 -5.18 -21.57
CA MET A 182 -6.31 -6.59 -21.44
C MET A 182 -7.31 -7.03 -22.51
N THR A 183 -7.71 -6.13 -23.43
CA THR A 183 -8.79 -6.39 -24.40
C THR A 183 -8.50 -7.56 -25.34
N LYS A 184 -7.23 -7.77 -25.69
CA LYS A 184 -6.73 -8.85 -26.55
C LYS A 184 -5.91 -9.90 -25.78
N GLY A 185 -6.06 -9.93 -24.45
CA GLY A 185 -5.06 -10.48 -23.54
C GLY A 185 -4.07 -9.39 -23.08
N PRO A 186 -3.14 -9.72 -22.16
CA PRO A 186 -2.18 -8.77 -21.59
C PRO A 186 -1.19 -8.23 -22.63
N ASP A 187 -1.16 -6.90 -22.79
CA ASP A 187 -0.24 -6.12 -23.63
C ASP A 187 0.10 -4.77 -22.95
N ASP A 188 1.34 -4.29 -23.07
CA ASP A 188 1.85 -3.12 -22.34
C ASP A 188 2.16 -1.94 -23.29
N GLN A 189 1.42 -0.83 -23.14
CA GLN A 189 1.64 0.41 -23.89
C GLN A 189 2.64 1.32 -23.17
N LEU A 190 3.90 1.28 -23.60
CA LEU A 190 5.03 1.95 -22.92
C LEU A 190 5.00 3.49 -23.02
N PHE A 191 5.63 4.14 -22.03
CA PHE A 191 5.94 5.57 -22.02
C PHE A 191 7.29 5.91 -22.69
N GLU A 192 7.96 4.94 -23.31
CA GLU A 192 9.22 5.16 -24.05
C GLU A 192 9.01 5.24 -25.57
N LYS A 193 9.96 5.87 -26.25
CA LYS A 193 9.88 6.22 -27.67
C LYS A 193 10.07 4.98 -28.57
N ASP A 194 9.01 4.56 -29.27
CA ASP A 194 9.18 3.86 -30.55
C ASP A 194 9.87 4.84 -31.52
N GLU A 195 11.05 4.48 -32.04
CA GLU A 195 11.79 5.41 -32.90
C GLU A 195 11.15 5.56 -34.28
N GLU A 196 10.61 6.77 -34.55
CA GLU A 196 10.25 7.27 -35.87
C GLU A 196 11.49 7.33 -36.78
N GLY A 197 11.89 6.18 -37.33
CA GLY A 197 13.22 5.96 -37.92
C GLY A 197 13.26 4.92 -39.05
N GLY A 198 12.14 4.71 -39.75
CA GLY A 198 12.09 3.92 -40.99
C GLY A 198 11.89 2.41 -40.82
N PHE A 199 11.96 1.70 -41.95
CA PHE A 199 11.42 0.35 -42.21
C PHE A 199 12.10 -0.83 -41.45
N LYS A 200 12.76 -0.56 -40.32
CA LYS A 200 13.43 -1.54 -39.45
C LYS A 200 13.03 -1.45 -37.96
N SER A 201 12.38 -0.37 -37.51
CA SER A 201 12.07 -0.18 -36.07
C SER A 201 11.02 -1.15 -35.52
N HIS A 202 10.16 -1.74 -36.38
CA HIS A 202 9.11 -2.69 -35.98
C HIS A 202 9.62 -4.00 -35.31
N PHE A 203 10.94 -4.20 -35.25
CA PHE A 203 11.61 -5.28 -34.49
C PHE A 203 12.12 -4.86 -33.10
N MET A 204 11.97 -3.59 -32.68
CA MET A 204 12.65 -3.03 -31.50
C MET A 204 11.77 -2.21 -30.54
N ASN A 205 10.49 -2.55 -30.37
CA ASN A 205 9.88 -2.35 -29.05
C ASN A 205 10.76 -3.14 -28.03
N PRO A 206 11.11 -2.60 -26.85
CA PRO A 206 12.06 -3.27 -25.94
C PRO A 206 11.54 -4.62 -25.40
N PHE A 207 10.22 -4.78 -25.26
CA PHE A 207 9.55 -6.07 -24.99
C PHE A 207 9.37 -6.96 -26.23
N LYS A 208 9.76 -6.51 -27.44
CA LYS A 208 9.89 -7.32 -28.67
C LYS A 208 11.35 -7.63 -29.07
N GLY A 209 12.32 -6.96 -28.43
CA GLY A 209 13.75 -7.16 -28.63
C GLY A 209 14.33 -8.43 -27.98
N LEU A 210 15.59 -8.35 -27.53
CA LEU A 210 16.31 -9.50 -26.97
C LEU A 210 15.61 -10.14 -25.75
N PHE A 211 14.80 -9.38 -25.01
CA PHE A 211 13.99 -9.90 -23.90
C PHE A 211 12.80 -10.74 -24.37
N ALA A 212 12.12 -10.37 -25.45
CA ALA A 212 11.00 -11.15 -26.03
C ALA A 212 11.44 -12.55 -26.46
N ARG A 213 12.62 -12.62 -27.10
CA ARG A 213 13.27 -13.88 -27.51
C ARG A 213 13.81 -14.71 -26.35
N LYS A 214 13.78 -14.21 -25.12
CA LYS A 214 14.45 -14.79 -23.94
C LYS A 214 13.50 -15.11 -22.78
N PHE A 215 12.38 -14.40 -22.66
CA PHE A 215 11.54 -14.41 -21.45
C PHE A 215 10.06 -14.74 -21.70
N LEU A 216 9.25 -13.85 -22.28
CA LEU A 216 7.78 -14.02 -22.30
C LEU A 216 7.15 -13.52 -23.62
N PRO A 217 6.15 -14.24 -24.19
CA PRO A 217 5.39 -13.74 -25.34
C PRO A 217 4.57 -12.47 -25.05
N ASN A 218 4.08 -12.31 -23.81
CA ASN A 218 3.15 -11.26 -23.38
C ASN A 218 3.71 -10.40 -22.21
N GLY A 219 5.04 -10.32 -22.06
CA GLY A 219 5.68 -9.48 -21.03
C GLY A 219 5.32 -9.84 -19.58
N PHE A 220 5.69 -8.96 -18.63
CA PHE A 220 5.34 -9.12 -17.21
C PHE A 220 3.83 -9.02 -16.97
N ALA A 221 3.09 -8.33 -17.85
CA ALA A 221 1.64 -8.25 -17.85
C ALA A 221 0.93 -9.62 -17.79
N GLN A 222 1.52 -10.72 -18.27
CA GLN A 222 0.92 -12.05 -18.13
C GLN A 222 0.71 -12.45 -16.64
N MET A 223 1.59 -12.03 -15.73
CA MET A 223 1.57 -12.40 -14.29
C MET A 223 0.40 -11.77 -13.49
N VAL A 224 -0.44 -10.99 -14.15
CA VAL A 224 -1.68 -10.40 -13.62
C VAL A 224 -2.83 -11.43 -13.52
N ILE A 225 -2.84 -12.43 -14.41
CA ILE A 225 -3.89 -13.46 -14.53
C ILE A 225 -3.33 -14.86 -14.27
N ILE A 226 -4.21 -15.77 -13.81
CA ILE A 226 -3.85 -17.19 -13.70
C ILE A 226 -3.87 -17.87 -15.09
N ASP A 227 -4.88 -17.62 -15.92
CA ASP A 227 -4.97 -18.16 -17.28
C ASP A 227 -5.95 -17.28 -18.09
N ASN A 228 -5.77 -17.19 -19.40
CA ASN A 228 -6.72 -16.53 -20.30
C ASN A 228 -8.06 -17.31 -20.38
N ASP A 229 -8.03 -18.63 -20.17
CA ASP A 229 -9.22 -19.48 -20.02
C ASP A 229 -9.03 -20.44 -18.83
N PHE A 230 -9.08 -19.87 -17.62
CA PHE A 230 -9.04 -20.65 -16.39
C PHE A 230 -10.29 -21.53 -16.29
N GLN A 231 -10.12 -22.85 -16.20
CA GLN A 231 -11.22 -23.82 -16.11
C GLN A 231 -10.90 -25.00 -15.18
N LYS A 232 -11.86 -25.42 -14.35
CA LYS A 232 -11.77 -26.63 -13.51
C LYS A 232 -11.44 -27.91 -14.30
N ASN A 233 -11.86 -27.99 -15.55
CA ASN A 233 -11.55 -29.11 -16.43
C ASN A 233 -10.06 -29.18 -16.84
N ASN A 234 -9.37 -28.04 -16.91
CA ASN A 234 -7.97 -27.94 -17.36
C ASN A 234 -6.93 -28.24 -16.27
N TYR A 235 -7.32 -28.17 -14.98
CA TYR A 235 -6.39 -28.18 -13.84
C TYR A 235 -6.76 -29.19 -12.75
N TYR A 236 -5.77 -29.82 -12.13
CA TYR A 236 -5.91 -30.44 -10.81
C TYR A 236 -5.78 -29.35 -9.73
N PHE A 237 -6.58 -29.49 -8.67
CA PHE A 237 -6.61 -28.59 -7.51
C PHE A 237 -6.43 -29.43 -6.25
N ASN A 238 -5.40 -29.13 -5.46
CA ASN A 238 -5.09 -29.87 -4.24
C ASN A 238 -5.11 -28.91 -3.04
N PHE A 239 -5.95 -29.16 -2.05
CA PHE A 239 -5.94 -28.41 -0.80
C PHE A 239 -4.61 -28.60 -0.06
N VAL A 240 -4.00 -27.50 0.37
CA VAL A 240 -2.72 -27.52 1.12
C VAL A 240 -2.96 -27.21 2.60
N ARG A 241 -3.63 -26.09 2.91
CA ARG A 241 -3.88 -25.59 4.27
C ARG A 241 -4.87 -24.43 4.25
N GLN A 242 -5.21 -23.92 5.43
CA GLN A 242 -5.67 -22.53 5.61
C GLN A 242 -4.51 -21.68 6.15
N GLU A 243 -4.53 -20.38 5.85
CA GLU A 243 -3.48 -19.41 6.21
C GLU A 243 -4.10 -18.00 6.33
N PHE A 244 -3.53 -17.10 7.12
CA PHE A 244 -3.94 -15.69 7.15
C PHE A 244 -2.91 -14.83 6.42
N LEU A 245 -3.38 -14.03 5.47
CA LEU A 245 -2.60 -12.96 4.83
C LEU A 245 -3.11 -11.63 5.40
N GLY A 246 -2.44 -11.11 6.43
CA GLY A 246 -2.98 -10.02 7.23
C GLY A 246 -4.27 -10.43 7.96
N GLU A 247 -5.35 -9.70 7.76
CA GLU A 247 -6.70 -10.03 8.28
C GLU A 247 -7.41 -11.10 7.43
N VAL A 248 -6.91 -11.37 6.23
CA VAL A 248 -7.63 -12.15 5.21
C VAL A 248 -7.34 -13.63 5.38
N ARG A 249 -8.32 -14.37 5.90
CA ARG A 249 -8.27 -15.83 5.93
C ARG A 249 -8.34 -16.38 4.51
N CYS A 250 -7.39 -17.24 4.18
CA CYS A 250 -7.20 -17.82 2.85
C CYS A 250 -7.22 -19.34 2.90
N ILE A 251 -7.81 -19.95 1.88
CA ILE A 251 -7.66 -21.36 1.52
C ILE A 251 -6.47 -21.46 0.54
N VAL A 252 -5.49 -22.29 0.86
CA VAL A 252 -4.27 -22.45 0.06
C VAL A 252 -4.39 -23.70 -0.81
N VAL A 253 -4.23 -23.54 -2.11
CA VAL A 253 -4.48 -24.59 -3.11
C VAL A 253 -3.33 -24.68 -4.10
N ASP A 254 -2.81 -25.89 -4.32
CA ASP A 254 -1.86 -26.16 -5.41
C ASP A 254 -2.62 -26.49 -6.70
N VAL A 255 -2.23 -25.82 -7.78
CA VAL A 255 -2.88 -25.84 -9.10
C VAL A 255 -1.88 -26.36 -10.13
N GLN A 256 -2.25 -27.42 -10.85
CA GLN A 256 -1.39 -28.07 -11.84
C GLN A 256 -2.17 -28.40 -13.13
N PRO A 257 -1.64 -28.11 -14.34
CA PRO A 257 -2.30 -28.49 -15.60
C PRO A 257 -2.49 -30.01 -15.70
N LYS A 258 -3.68 -30.48 -16.10
CA LYS A 258 -3.93 -31.93 -16.28
C LYS A 258 -3.18 -32.52 -17.46
N ASP A 259 -2.97 -31.72 -18.51
CA ASP A 259 -2.13 -32.06 -19.65
C ASP A 259 -0.84 -31.23 -19.61
N ALA A 260 0.29 -31.89 -19.36
CA ALA A 260 1.61 -31.27 -19.35
C ALA A 260 2.07 -30.76 -20.74
N LYS A 261 1.35 -31.10 -21.83
CA LYS A 261 1.57 -30.55 -23.18
C LYS A 261 0.73 -29.31 -23.47
N SER A 262 -0.24 -28.97 -22.63
CA SER A 262 -1.00 -27.73 -22.76
C SER A 262 -0.08 -26.54 -22.43
N LEU A 263 0.05 -25.60 -23.35
CA LEU A 263 1.03 -24.52 -23.29
C LEU A 263 0.47 -23.29 -22.58
N GLY A 264 1.30 -22.52 -21.89
CA GLY A 264 0.93 -21.24 -21.27
C GLY A 264 0.03 -21.34 -20.04
N ARG A 265 -0.18 -22.53 -19.48
CA ARG A 265 -1.06 -22.79 -18.33
C ARG A 265 -0.33 -22.64 -17.00
N PHE A 266 -0.94 -21.98 -16.02
CA PHE A 266 -0.31 -21.74 -14.72
C PHE A 266 -0.03 -23.03 -13.95
N MET A 267 1.12 -23.08 -13.28
CA MET A 267 1.49 -24.16 -12.37
C MET A 267 2.12 -23.55 -11.12
N GLY A 268 1.54 -23.84 -9.97
CA GLY A 268 1.95 -23.22 -8.71
C GLY A 268 0.88 -23.30 -7.63
N ARG A 269 0.86 -22.30 -6.76
CA ARG A 269 0.00 -22.20 -5.57
C ARG A 269 -0.82 -20.91 -5.60
N ILE A 270 -2.10 -21.01 -5.26
CA ILE A 270 -3.01 -19.88 -5.11
C ILE A 270 -3.48 -19.77 -3.66
N TRP A 271 -3.71 -18.54 -3.20
CA TRP A 271 -4.42 -18.22 -1.96
C TRP A 271 -5.77 -17.64 -2.35
N VAL A 272 -6.83 -18.34 -1.97
CA VAL A 272 -8.23 -17.99 -2.22
C VAL A 272 -8.81 -17.40 -0.95
N GLU A 273 -9.32 -16.17 -0.98
CA GLU A 273 -9.95 -15.57 0.21
C GLU A 273 -11.33 -16.20 0.50
N ASP A 274 -11.67 -16.28 1.78
CA ASP A 274 -12.70 -17.18 2.30
C ASP A 274 -14.16 -16.70 2.20
N ARG A 275 -14.42 -15.46 1.75
CA ARG A 275 -15.77 -14.88 1.68
C ARG A 275 -16.34 -14.99 0.27
N ASP A 276 -15.65 -14.41 -0.70
CA ASP A 276 -16.12 -14.27 -2.08
C ASP A 276 -15.37 -15.18 -3.07
N PHE A 277 -14.40 -15.96 -2.59
CA PHE A 277 -13.59 -16.94 -3.32
C PHE A 277 -12.69 -16.34 -4.42
N ASN A 278 -12.25 -15.10 -4.23
CA ASN A 278 -11.27 -14.46 -5.11
C ASN A 278 -9.85 -15.00 -4.87
N ILE A 279 -9.04 -15.10 -5.93
CA ILE A 279 -7.61 -15.35 -5.81
C ILE A 279 -6.92 -14.03 -5.43
N VAL A 280 -6.32 -13.99 -4.25
CA VAL A 280 -5.66 -12.79 -3.68
C VAL A 280 -4.14 -12.84 -3.72
N ARG A 281 -3.56 -14.03 -3.87
CA ARG A 281 -2.13 -14.23 -4.14
C ARG A 281 -1.94 -15.47 -5.02
N SER A 282 -0.95 -15.44 -5.92
CA SER A 282 -0.49 -16.61 -6.66
C SER A 282 1.04 -16.63 -6.79
N ILE A 283 1.64 -17.77 -6.42
CA ILE A 283 3.07 -18.05 -6.62
C ILE A 283 3.20 -19.18 -7.64
N GLY A 284 3.96 -18.98 -8.72
CA GLY A 284 4.16 -20.05 -9.69
C GLY A 284 4.90 -19.61 -10.94
N THR A 285 4.66 -20.37 -12.01
CA THR A 285 5.15 -20.16 -13.37
C THR A 285 4.08 -20.67 -14.36
N TYR A 286 4.35 -20.70 -15.66
CA TYR A 286 3.45 -21.28 -16.66
C TYR A 286 4.13 -22.42 -17.44
N SER A 287 3.34 -23.35 -17.98
CA SER A 287 3.85 -24.43 -18.83
C SER A 287 4.48 -23.87 -20.12
N SER A 288 5.69 -24.34 -20.44
CA SER A 288 6.47 -23.74 -21.53
C SER A 288 5.84 -23.96 -22.92
N HIS A 289 5.87 -22.91 -23.74
CA HIS A 289 5.44 -22.93 -25.14
C HIS A 289 6.43 -23.63 -26.10
N SER A 290 7.69 -23.87 -25.72
CA SER A 290 8.65 -24.57 -26.58
C SER A 290 9.88 -25.10 -25.83
N ARG A 291 10.68 -25.94 -26.48
CA ARG A 291 11.95 -26.48 -25.94
C ARG A 291 12.98 -25.41 -25.54
N PHE A 292 12.79 -24.16 -25.95
CA PHE A 292 13.68 -23.02 -25.65
C PHE A 292 12.94 -21.84 -25.01
N GLY A 293 11.63 -21.98 -24.73
CA GLY A 293 10.86 -20.97 -24.01
C GLY A 293 10.94 -21.21 -22.50
N TYR A 294 11.06 -20.13 -21.75
CA TYR A 294 11.01 -20.16 -20.28
C TYR A 294 9.81 -19.37 -19.81
N TYR A 295 9.32 -19.68 -18.62
CA TYR A 295 8.39 -18.84 -17.90
C TYR A 295 9.03 -18.48 -16.58
N LEU A 296 8.98 -17.19 -16.28
CA LEU A 296 9.55 -16.61 -15.07
C LEU A 296 8.75 -17.05 -13.85
N HIS A 297 9.44 -17.36 -12.74
CA HIS A 297 8.80 -17.60 -11.46
C HIS A 297 8.40 -16.26 -10.83
N PHE A 298 7.15 -16.17 -10.37
CA PHE A 298 6.56 -14.94 -9.86
C PHE A 298 5.69 -15.17 -8.62
N ASP A 299 5.54 -14.09 -7.84
CA ASP A 299 4.62 -13.96 -6.70
C ASP A 299 3.74 -12.73 -6.92
N SER A 300 2.50 -12.96 -7.36
CA SER A 300 1.51 -11.93 -7.71
C SER A 300 0.52 -11.73 -6.58
N TRP A 301 0.28 -10.49 -6.19
CA TRP A 301 -0.61 -10.09 -5.10
C TRP A 301 -1.70 -9.14 -5.58
N ARG A 302 -2.94 -9.42 -5.15
CA ARG A 302 -4.10 -8.55 -5.34
C ARG A 302 -4.52 -7.94 -4.01
N LEU A 303 -4.81 -6.64 -4.00
CA LEU A 303 -5.35 -5.93 -2.85
C LEU A 303 -6.87 -5.74 -3.02
N ASN A 304 -7.61 -5.71 -1.92
CA ASN A 304 -9.00 -5.31 -1.95
C ASN A 304 -9.08 -3.78 -1.96
N MET A 305 -9.63 -3.21 -3.03
CA MET A 305 -9.62 -1.76 -3.26
C MET A 305 -10.99 -1.10 -3.14
N GLN A 306 -12.04 -1.89 -3.36
CA GLN A 306 -13.45 -1.57 -3.11
C GLN A 306 -14.11 -2.85 -2.59
N PRO A 307 -15.28 -2.80 -1.92
CA PRO A 307 -15.93 -4.01 -1.42
C PRO A 307 -16.13 -5.06 -2.53
N GLY A 308 -15.66 -6.30 -2.29
CA GLY A 308 -15.66 -7.39 -3.27
C GLY A 308 -14.65 -7.28 -4.43
N VAL A 309 -14.01 -6.13 -4.65
CA VAL A 309 -13.11 -5.87 -5.78
C VAL A 309 -11.64 -6.09 -5.40
N TRP A 310 -11.04 -7.16 -5.92
CA TRP A 310 -9.63 -7.51 -5.73
C TRP A 310 -8.84 -7.22 -7.00
N LEU A 311 -7.81 -6.36 -6.91
CA LEU A 311 -7.03 -5.89 -8.05
C LEU A 311 -5.53 -6.12 -7.84
N PRO A 312 -4.79 -6.57 -8.87
CA PRO A 312 -3.33 -6.67 -8.82
C PRO A 312 -2.70 -5.35 -8.40
N ALA A 313 -1.68 -5.44 -7.55
CA ALA A 313 -0.94 -4.27 -7.08
C ALA A 313 0.57 -4.48 -7.15
N TYR A 314 1.01 -5.71 -6.85
CA TYR A 314 2.41 -6.07 -6.68
C TYR A 314 2.67 -7.43 -7.30
N ILE A 315 3.71 -7.52 -8.12
CA ILE A 315 4.27 -8.79 -8.59
C ILE A 315 5.76 -8.76 -8.31
N TYR A 316 6.26 -9.75 -7.58
CA TYR A 316 7.70 -10.02 -7.48
C TYR A 316 8.09 -11.09 -8.48
N THR A 317 9.31 -11.02 -9.01
CA THR A 317 9.86 -12.02 -9.94
C THR A 317 11.31 -12.26 -9.59
N GLU A 318 11.74 -13.52 -9.54
CA GLU A 318 13.13 -13.90 -9.27
C GLU A 318 13.49 -15.17 -10.06
N GLU A 319 14.67 -15.16 -10.66
CA GLU A 319 15.26 -16.34 -11.29
C GLU A 319 16.70 -16.52 -10.80
N THR A 320 17.08 -17.77 -10.53
CA THR A 320 18.40 -18.15 -10.00
C THR A 320 18.89 -19.43 -10.69
N GLY A 321 19.31 -19.35 -11.95
CA GLY A 321 19.76 -20.55 -12.66
C GLY A 321 20.46 -20.36 -14.00
N SER A 322 21.46 -21.20 -14.24
CA SER A 322 21.90 -21.53 -15.59
C SER A 322 20.77 -22.27 -16.31
N GLY A 323 20.09 -21.59 -17.23
CA GLY A 323 19.04 -22.21 -18.06
C GLY A 323 19.50 -23.49 -18.79
N PRO A 324 18.57 -24.38 -19.17
CA PRO A 324 18.86 -25.73 -19.66
C PRO A 324 20.03 -25.88 -20.64
N ALA A 325 20.76 -26.98 -20.49
CA ALA A 325 21.94 -27.29 -21.29
C ALA A 325 21.62 -27.24 -22.81
N GLY A 326 22.33 -26.37 -23.53
CA GLY A 326 22.12 -26.13 -24.96
C GLY A 326 21.21 -24.94 -25.29
N ALA A 327 20.63 -24.24 -24.30
CA ALA A 327 19.97 -22.95 -24.54
C ALA A 327 20.99 -21.91 -25.06
N PRO A 328 20.65 -21.10 -26.08
CA PRO A 328 21.59 -20.15 -26.70
C PRO A 328 21.94 -18.94 -25.80
N VAL A 329 21.29 -18.79 -24.65
CA VAL A 329 21.58 -17.76 -23.66
C VAL A 329 21.86 -18.43 -22.32
N ARG A 330 23.07 -18.22 -21.77
CA ARG A 330 23.40 -18.63 -20.40
C ARG A 330 22.64 -17.77 -19.39
N GLY A 331 22.18 -18.40 -18.30
CA GLY A 331 21.92 -17.72 -17.02
C GLY A 331 20.75 -16.75 -17.01
N LEU A 332 19.67 -17.12 -16.32
CA LEU A 332 18.74 -16.14 -15.77
C LEU A 332 19.11 -15.97 -14.30
N TYR A 333 19.68 -14.82 -13.95
CA TYR A 333 19.89 -14.41 -12.56
C TYR A 333 19.48 -12.95 -12.44
N PHE A 334 18.29 -12.71 -11.91
CA PHE A 334 17.76 -11.36 -11.72
C PHE A 334 16.63 -11.37 -10.68
N LYS A 335 16.31 -10.19 -10.15
CA LYS A 335 15.07 -9.91 -9.41
C LYS A 335 14.33 -8.75 -10.06
N ALA A 336 13.01 -8.69 -9.92
CA ALA A 336 12.20 -7.56 -10.35
C ALA A 336 11.04 -7.28 -9.38
N GLN A 337 10.70 -5.98 -9.26
CA GLN A 337 9.40 -5.54 -8.75
C GLN A 337 8.57 -5.03 -9.93
N THR A 338 7.34 -5.52 -10.08
CA THR A 338 6.31 -4.89 -10.90
C THR A 338 5.20 -4.35 -10.00
N ARG A 339 4.73 -3.13 -10.28
CA ARG A 339 3.71 -2.40 -9.52
C ARG A 339 2.59 -1.96 -10.46
N LEU A 340 1.34 -2.05 -9.99
CA LEU A 340 0.16 -1.61 -10.73
C LEU A 340 -0.63 -0.58 -9.92
N TRP A 341 -1.02 0.53 -10.55
CA TRP A 341 -1.85 1.58 -9.95
C TRP A 341 -2.63 2.38 -11.00
N GLY A 342 -3.40 3.38 -10.58
CA GLY A 342 -4.24 4.17 -11.48
C GLY A 342 -5.41 3.34 -12.01
N TYR A 343 -6.02 2.53 -11.16
CA TYR A 343 -7.26 1.83 -11.52
C TYR A 343 -8.45 2.80 -11.62
N ASP A 344 -8.47 3.90 -10.85
CA ASP A 344 -9.53 4.92 -10.87
C ASP A 344 -9.05 6.26 -11.46
N VAL A 345 -8.49 6.20 -12.68
CA VAL A 345 -8.16 7.43 -13.44
C VAL A 345 -9.41 8.27 -13.70
N GLU A 346 -10.59 7.65 -13.78
CA GLU A 346 -11.83 8.38 -14.09
C GLU A 346 -12.33 9.21 -12.90
N GLN A 347 -12.31 8.71 -11.66
CA GLN A 347 -12.60 9.57 -10.51
C GLN A 347 -11.55 10.66 -10.33
N LEU A 348 -10.27 10.43 -10.66
CA LEU A 348 -9.25 11.48 -10.65
C LEU A 348 -9.57 12.60 -11.65
N LYS A 349 -9.93 12.25 -12.90
CA LYS A 349 -10.39 13.19 -13.94
C LYS A 349 -11.63 13.97 -13.48
N HIS A 350 -12.68 13.27 -13.07
CA HIS A 350 -13.94 13.88 -12.63
C HIS A 350 -13.78 14.70 -11.35
N THR A 351 -12.89 14.35 -10.42
CA THR A 351 -12.65 15.14 -9.20
C THR A 351 -12.01 16.49 -9.54
N GLN A 352 -11.04 16.53 -10.47
CA GLN A 352 -10.48 17.80 -10.95
C GLN A 352 -11.56 18.64 -11.65
N GLU A 353 -12.33 18.04 -12.55
CA GLU A 353 -13.38 18.74 -13.30
C GLU A 353 -14.52 19.24 -12.39
N VAL A 354 -14.95 18.45 -11.40
CA VAL A 354 -15.93 18.87 -10.38
C VAL A 354 -15.35 19.89 -9.40
N THR A 355 -14.04 19.87 -9.10
CA THR A 355 -13.39 20.92 -8.29
C THR A 355 -13.27 22.24 -9.06
N GLN A 356 -13.10 22.20 -10.39
CA GLN A 356 -13.16 23.40 -11.22
C GLN A 356 -14.59 23.98 -11.33
N VAL A 357 -15.63 23.13 -11.28
CA VAL A 357 -17.04 23.55 -11.27
C VAL A 357 -17.55 23.95 -9.88
N LYS A 358 -17.00 23.38 -8.81
CA LYS A 358 -17.27 23.79 -7.43
C LYS A 358 -16.44 25.02 -7.06
N VAL A 359 -17.06 26.17 -7.26
CA VAL A 359 -16.59 27.52 -6.90
C VAL A 359 -16.57 27.73 -5.36
N ASP A 360 -16.24 26.69 -4.58
CA ASP A 360 -16.19 26.69 -3.11
C ASP A 360 -14.90 27.35 -2.57
N SER A 361 -13.91 27.63 -3.44
CA SER A 361 -12.61 28.22 -3.10
C SER A 361 -12.23 29.47 -3.91
N ALA A 362 -13.01 29.85 -4.92
CA ALA A 362 -12.81 31.13 -5.60
C ALA A 362 -13.43 32.24 -4.74
N SER A 363 -12.61 32.91 -3.94
CA SER A 363 -12.99 34.21 -3.39
C SER A 363 -13.37 35.12 -4.55
N ASP A 364 -14.56 35.71 -4.49
CA ASP A 364 -14.82 36.87 -5.34
C ASP A 364 -13.77 37.94 -5.01
N GLN A 365 -13.21 38.55 -6.05
CA GLN A 365 -12.24 39.65 -5.96
C GLN A 365 -12.78 40.91 -6.66
N SER A 366 -14.08 40.97 -6.93
CA SER A 366 -14.76 42.19 -7.38
C SER A 366 -14.47 43.40 -6.47
N GLU A 367 -14.29 43.18 -5.16
CA GLU A 367 -13.90 44.22 -4.20
C GLU A 367 -12.44 44.74 -4.36
N THR A 368 -11.52 43.96 -4.94
CA THR A 368 -10.14 44.45 -5.20
C THR A 368 -10.04 45.24 -6.51
N GLY A 369 -10.96 45.00 -7.46
CA GLY A 369 -11.39 45.94 -8.50
C GLY A 369 -10.32 46.48 -9.45
N ARG A 370 -9.15 45.84 -9.54
CA ARG A 370 -7.98 46.33 -10.29
C ARG A 370 -7.42 45.27 -11.23
N ASP A 371 -6.96 45.68 -12.41
CA ASP A 371 -6.20 44.82 -13.29
C ASP A 371 -4.84 44.46 -12.66
N ALA A 372 -4.40 43.21 -12.86
CA ALA A 372 -3.09 42.76 -12.40
C ALA A 372 -1.98 43.50 -13.17
N GLY A 373 -1.07 44.16 -12.45
CA GLY A 373 0.06 44.86 -13.08
C GLY A 373 0.99 43.90 -13.84
N PRO A 374 1.78 44.32 -14.84
CA PRO A 374 2.55 43.39 -15.70
C PRO A 374 3.44 42.38 -14.96
N VAL A 375 4.00 42.75 -13.80
CA VAL A 375 4.80 41.86 -12.93
C VAL A 375 3.91 40.86 -12.17
N GLU A 376 2.74 41.28 -11.72
CA GLU A 376 1.72 40.46 -11.03
C GLU A 376 1.13 39.44 -12.01
N ALA A 377 0.72 39.90 -13.20
CA ALA A 377 0.28 39.05 -14.31
C ALA A 377 1.35 38.03 -14.72
N THR A 378 2.63 38.40 -14.76
CA THR A 378 3.73 37.46 -15.05
C THR A 378 3.83 36.35 -13.99
N ARG A 379 3.67 36.69 -12.70
CA ARG A 379 3.66 35.70 -11.60
C ARG A 379 2.44 34.78 -11.66
N MET A 380 1.26 35.34 -11.92
CA MET A 380 0.02 34.57 -12.13
C MET A 380 0.17 33.60 -13.30
N TRP A 381 0.78 34.03 -14.41
CA TRP A 381 1.04 33.20 -15.58
C TRP A 381 2.05 32.08 -15.31
N GLN A 382 3.11 32.34 -14.54
CA GLN A 382 4.02 31.30 -14.04
C GLN A 382 3.32 30.28 -13.14
N ARG A 383 2.38 30.74 -12.30
CA ARG A 383 1.61 29.83 -11.43
C ARG A 383 0.60 29.00 -12.21
N LEU A 384 -0.06 29.56 -13.22
CA LEU A 384 -0.91 28.80 -14.14
C LEU A 384 -0.12 27.70 -14.88
N ALA A 385 1.10 28.01 -15.33
CA ALA A 385 1.99 27.01 -15.93
C ALA A 385 2.35 25.87 -14.97
N GLU A 386 2.60 26.20 -13.70
CA GLU A 386 2.85 25.24 -12.63
C GLU A 386 1.61 24.37 -12.32
N ASP A 387 0.46 24.99 -12.09
CA ASP A 387 -0.77 24.29 -11.71
C ASP A 387 -1.30 23.39 -12.83
N ASN A 388 -1.33 23.85 -14.09
CA ASN A 388 -1.67 23.03 -15.26
C ASN A 388 -0.81 21.77 -15.36
N THR A 389 0.50 21.91 -15.12
CA THR A 389 1.47 20.80 -15.20
C THR A 389 1.22 19.76 -14.12
N LEU A 390 0.99 20.20 -12.88
CA LEU A 390 0.69 19.32 -11.75
C LEU A 390 -0.65 18.61 -11.94
N ASP A 391 -1.66 19.32 -12.46
CA ASP A 391 -2.96 18.74 -12.76
C ASP A 391 -2.88 17.69 -13.87
N HIS A 392 -2.12 17.94 -14.95
CA HIS A 392 -1.90 16.94 -16.01
C HIS A 392 -1.21 15.69 -15.47
N LEU A 393 -0.08 15.83 -14.76
CA LEU A 393 0.67 14.70 -14.21
C LEU A 393 -0.15 13.88 -13.19
N GLN A 394 -1.04 14.54 -12.43
CA GLN A 394 -2.01 13.87 -11.55
C GLN A 394 -3.13 13.17 -12.36
N LYS A 395 -3.67 13.81 -13.40
CA LYS A 395 -4.78 13.31 -14.23
C LYS A 395 -4.44 12.03 -14.99
N ILE A 396 -3.17 11.87 -15.39
CA ILE A 396 -2.66 10.63 -16.01
C ILE A 396 -2.19 9.60 -14.97
N GLY A 397 -2.03 9.98 -13.70
CA GLY A 397 -1.61 9.09 -12.62
C GLY A 397 -0.10 8.93 -12.44
N LEU A 398 0.73 9.88 -12.89
CA LEU A 398 2.16 9.92 -12.56
C LEU A 398 2.43 10.64 -11.23
N LEU A 399 1.62 11.64 -10.86
CA LEU A 399 1.74 12.39 -9.61
C LEU A 399 0.71 11.95 -8.57
N ALA A 400 1.14 11.74 -7.32
CA ALA A 400 0.26 11.40 -6.21
C ALA A 400 -0.68 12.57 -5.86
N PRO A 401 -2.00 12.34 -5.62
CA PRO A 401 -2.87 13.34 -5.01
C PRO A 401 -2.36 13.73 -3.62
N ALA A 402 -2.51 15.01 -3.26
CA ALA A 402 -1.96 15.55 -2.01
C ALA A 402 -2.48 14.81 -0.77
N GLY A 403 -1.55 14.35 0.08
CA GLY A 403 -1.83 13.47 1.21
C GLY A 403 -0.89 13.67 2.40
N ASN A 404 -0.65 12.60 3.15
CA ASN A 404 0.13 12.66 4.38
C ASN A 404 1.64 12.74 4.14
N VAL A 405 2.14 12.10 3.08
CA VAL A 405 3.59 12.10 2.79
C VAL A 405 4.06 13.48 2.32
N ASP A 406 3.27 14.20 1.52
CA ASP A 406 3.58 15.58 1.10
C ASP A 406 3.74 16.52 2.31
N ARG A 407 2.95 16.32 3.37
CA ARG A 407 3.06 17.08 4.64
C ARG A 407 4.38 16.83 5.38
N VAL A 408 4.95 15.63 5.26
CA VAL A 408 6.27 15.31 5.84
C VAL A 408 7.36 16.09 5.09
N LEU A 409 7.34 16.05 3.75
CA LEU A 409 8.27 16.84 2.92
C LEU A 409 8.10 18.34 3.20
N GLN A 410 6.86 18.83 3.25
CA GLN A 410 6.54 20.23 3.55
C GLN A 410 7.05 20.66 4.93
N THR A 411 7.04 19.78 5.93
CA THR A 411 7.59 20.10 7.27
C THR A 411 9.09 20.35 7.19
N VAL A 412 9.84 19.52 6.45
CA VAL A 412 11.29 19.69 6.24
C VAL A 412 11.59 20.96 5.43
N VAL A 413 10.82 21.23 4.36
CA VAL A 413 10.95 22.46 3.56
C VAL A 413 10.64 23.71 4.39
N ASN A 414 9.58 23.70 5.20
CA ASN A 414 9.23 24.82 6.07
C ASN A 414 10.33 25.08 7.11
N ASN A 415 10.93 24.03 7.70
CA ASN A 415 12.09 24.17 8.58
C ASN A 415 13.26 24.88 7.87
N LEU A 416 13.60 24.45 6.66
CA LEU A 416 14.68 25.07 5.86
C LEU A 416 14.38 26.54 5.52
N ILE A 417 13.15 26.87 5.11
CA ILE A 417 12.69 28.23 4.80
C ILE A 417 12.81 29.14 6.04
N ILE A 418 12.31 28.68 7.19
CA ILE A 418 12.24 29.47 8.43
C ILE A 418 13.64 29.76 8.99
N THR A 419 14.52 28.76 9.09
CA THR A 419 15.85 28.99 9.68
C THR A 419 16.75 29.83 8.77
N ASN A 420 16.56 29.74 7.45
CA ASN A 420 17.27 30.58 6.47
C ASN A 420 16.61 31.93 6.19
N LYS A 421 15.43 32.21 6.78
CA LYS A 421 14.67 33.45 6.60
C LYS A 421 14.38 33.75 5.11
N LEU A 422 13.96 32.74 4.36
CA LEU A 422 13.68 32.89 2.94
C LEU A 422 12.29 33.51 2.71
N GLU A 423 12.25 34.68 2.09
CA GLU A 423 11.00 35.31 1.62
C GLU A 423 10.67 34.80 0.21
N ILE A 424 9.80 33.80 0.11
CA ILE A 424 9.38 33.15 -1.15
C ILE A 424 7.88 33.37 -1.35
N VAL A 425 7.48 33.84 -2.54
CA VAL A 425 6.08 34.10 -2.91
C VAL A 425 5.85 33.72 -4.37
N PRO A 426 4.90 32.82 -4.70
CA PRO A 426 3.97 32.12 -3.80
C PRO A 426 4.65 31.03 -2.94
N ASP A 427 3.91 30.52 -1.96
CA ASP A 427 4.38 29.45 -1.06
C ASP A 427 4.88 28.21 -1.82
N VAL A 428 5.98 27.64 -1.31
CA VAL A 428 6.57 26.40 -1.80
C VAL A 428 5.67 25.23 -1.46
N ARG A 429 5.37 24.38 -2.45
CA ARG A 429 4.63 23.12 -2.24
C ARG A 429 5.54 21.91 -2.40
N CYS A 430 5.22 20.82 -1.72
CA CYS A 430 5.79 19.50 -2.00
C CYS A 430 4.77 18.61 -2.71
N ARG A 431 5.20 17.83 -3.71
CA ARG A 431 4.42 16.78 -4.37
C ARG A 431 5.31 15.56 -4.68
N ILE A 432 4.68 14.40 -4.89
CA ILE A 432 5.41 13.13 -5.05
C ILE A 432 5.10 12.49 -6.40
N LEU A 433 6.15 12.21 -7.18
CA LEU A 433 6.08 11.43 -8.41
C LEU A 433 6.05 9.94 -8.04
N LEU A 434 5.14 9.16 -8.63
CA LEU A 434 4.84 7.79 -8.19
C LEU A 434 5.89 6.74 -8.61
N THR A 435 6.87 7.15 -9.41
CA THR A 435 7.84 6.27 -10.07
C THR A 435 9.02 5.87 -9.16
N THR A 436 9.73 4.82 -9.58
CA THR A 436 10.92 4.24 -8.93
C THR A 436 12.26 4.96 -9.19
N PRO A 437 12.55 5.57 -10.36
CA PRO A 437 13.84 6.22 -10.60
C PRO A 437 14.12 7.38 -9.64
N LEU A 438 15.39 7.59 -9.28
CA LEU A 438 15.87 8.49 -8.24
C LEU A 438 16.00 9.92 -8.78
N GLU A 439 14.85 10.58 -8.96
CA GLU A 439 14.75 11.94 -9.45
C GLU A 439 14.08 12.90 -8.47
N SER A 440 14.53 14.15 -8.52
CA SER A 440 13.91 15.30 -7.87
C SER A 440 14.12 16.52 -8.74
N PHE A 441 13.12 17.41 -8.76
CA PHE A 441 13.07 18.61 -9.61
C PHE A 441 12.02 19.62 -9.12
N THR A 442 11.97 20.78 -9.79
CA THR A 442 11.05 21.87 -9.50
C THR A 442 10.11 22.17 -10.67
N ILE A 443 8.81 22.16 -10.40
CA ILE A 443 7.76 22.69 -11.27
C ILE A 443 7.32 24.04 -10.67
N GLY A 444 7.88 25.15 -11.15
CA GLY A 444 7.62 26.47 -10.57
C GLY A 444 8.03 26.53 -9.09
N HIS A 445 7.08 26.80 -8.20
CA HIS A 445 7.28 26.76 -6.74
C HIS A 445 6.91 25.41 -6.10
N THR A 446 6.69 24.36 -6.89
CA THR A 446 6.45 23.00 -6.38
C THR A 446 7.69 22.13 -6.53
N ILE A 447 8.20 21.64 -5.40
CA ILE A 447 9.24 20.62 -5.31
C ILE A 447 8.59 19.25 -5.56
N VAL A 448 9.14 18.49 -6.50
CA VAL A 448 8.74 17.13 -6.84
C VAL A 448 9.86 16.16 -6.48
N VAL A 449 9.51 15.09 -5.76
CA VAL A 449 10.43 14.00 -5.39
C VAL A 449 9.82 12.67 -5.79
N SER A 450 10.61 11.72 -6.32
CA SER A 450 10.09 10.39 -6.65
C SER A 450 9.85 9.49 -5.43
N ARG A 451 8.86 8.60 -5.53
CA ARG A 451 8.57 7.57 -4.54
C ARG A 451 9.79 6.70 -4.28
N GLY A 452 10.49 6.28 -5.33
CA GLY A 452 11.70 5.48 -5.20
C GLY A 452 12.82 6.20 -4.45
N LEU A 453 12.98 7.51 -4.61
CA LEU A 453 13.93 8.31 -3.83
C LEU A 453 13.54 8.37 -2.35
N LEU A 454 12.24 8.54 -2.05
CA LEU A 454 11.73 8.49 -0.67
C LEU A 454 11.88 7.10 -0.02
N ASP A 455 11.81 6.01 -0.80
CA ASP A 455 12.03 4.64 -0.33
C ASP A 455 13.49 4.38 0.11
N VAL A 456 14.50 4.92 -0.61
CA VAL A 456 15.92 4.54 -0.40
C VAL A 456 16.73 5.43 0.54
N LEU A 457 16.30 6.67 0.82
CA LEU A 457 17.01 7.59 1.72
C LEU A 457 17.11 7.00 3.14
N PRO A 458 18.25 7.05 3.85
CA PRO A 458 18.36 6.43 5.17
C PRO A 458 17.59 7.20 6.26
N ASP A 459 17.53 8.54 6.19
CA ASP A 459 16.96 9.37 7.26
C ASP A 459 16.44 10.75 6.79
N GLU A 460 15.96 11.54 7.77
CA GLU A 460 15.47 12.90 7.59
C GLU A 460 16.56 13.91 7.17
N GLY A 461 17.83 13.71 7.56
CA GLY A 461 18.93 14.58 7.15
C GLY A 461 19.27 14.42 5.67
N SER A 462 19.18 13.20 5.18
CA SER A 462 19.31 12.84 3.77
C SER A 462 18.14 13.38 2.94
N LEU A 463 16.91 13.31 3.48
CA LEU A 463 15.73 13.95 2.88
C LEU A 463 15.88 15.48 2.83
N ALA A 464 16.35 16.10 3.90
CA ALA A 464 16.61 17.54 3.95
C ALA A 464 17.65 17.98 2.92
N ALA A 465 18.68 17.18 2.66
CA ALA A 465 19.67 17.47 1.62
C ALA A 465 19.07 17.51 0.21
N VAL A 466 18.19 16.55 -0.12
CA VAL A 466 17.45 16.55 -1.40
C VAL A 466 16.54 17.78 -1.50
N LEU A 467 15.75 18.05 -0.45
CA LEU A 467 14.80 19.16 -0.44
C LEU A 467 15.48 20.54 -0.43
N ALA A 468 16.69 20.67 0.14
CA ALA A 468 17.48 21.90 0.11
C ALA A 468 18.03 22.22 -1.29
N HIS A 469 18.31 21.22 -2.12
CA HIS A 469 18.66 21.44 -3.54
C HIS A 469 17.49 22.04 -4.31
N GLU A 470 16.33 21.40 -4.23
CA GLU A 470 15.14 21.86 -4.96
C GLU A 470 14.64 23.22 -4.44
N LEU A 471 14.68 23.45 -3.13
CA LEU A 471 14.41 24.76 -2.55
C LEU A 471 15.42 25.82 -3.01
N SER A 472 16.65 25.43 -3.33
CA SER A 472 17.66 26.36 -3.87
C SER A 472 17.36 26.80 -5.29
N HIS A 473 16.83 25.93 -6.16
CA HIS A 473 16.33 26.37 -7.48
C HIS A 473 15.21 27.42 -7.36
N ILE A 474 14.30 27.26 -6.40
CA ILE A 474 13.23 28.23 -6.14
C ILE A 474 13.82 29.53 -5.60
N ALA A 475 14.69 29.47 -4.58
CA ALA A 475 15.32 30.64 -3.97
C ALA A 475 16.24 31.42 -4.94
N LEU A 476 16.79 30.76 -5.96
CA LEU A 476 17.56 31.37 -7.05
C LEU A 476 16.69 31.80 -8.25
N ASN A 477 15.36 31.60 -8.19
CA ASN A 477 14.39 31.95 -9.25
C ASN A 477 14.66 31.24 -10.60
N HIS A 478 15.04 29.95 -10.56
CA HIS A 478 15.23 29.13 -11.76
C HIS A 478 13.86 28.76 -12.33
N ARG A 479 13.46 29.46 -13.40
CA ARG A 479 12.05 29.51 -13.86
C ARG A 479 11.57 28.21 -14.52
N ILE A 480 10.25 28.04 -14.54
CA ILE A 480 9.52 27.08 -15.39
C ILE A 480 9.34 27.64 -16.80
N ASP A 481 9.18 26.78 -17.81
CA ASP A 481 8.72 27.21 -19.14
C ASP A 481 7.26 27.69 -19.07
N THR A 482 7.05 29.00 -19.22
CA THR A 482 5.74 29.64 -19.18
C THR A 482 4.82 29.26 -20.35
N LYS A 483 5.31 28.50 -21.35
CA LYS A 483 4.43 27.88 -22.35
C LYS A 483 3.44 26.88 -21.73
N LEU A 484 3.77 26.25 -20.60
CA LEU A 484 2.91 25.28 -19.92
C LEU A 484 1.63 25.91 -19.32
N ALA A 485 1.48 27.24 -19.33
CA ALA A 485 0.22 27.91 -19.03
C ALA A 485 -0.82 27.81 -20.16
N PHE A 486 -0.40 27.44 -21.39
CA PHE A 486 -1.34 27.17 -22.48
C PHE A 486 -1.78 25.70 -22.45
N ASN A 487 -3.09 25.47 -22.30
CA ASN A 487 -3.65 24.12 -22.15
C ASN A 487 -3.42 23.22 -23.39
N ASP A 488 -3.20 23.81 -24.57
CA ASP A 488 -2.90 23.09 -25.80
C ASP A 488 -1.60 22.28 -25.74
N ARG A 489 -0.66 22.68 -24.87
CA ARG A 489 0.61 21.97 -24.66
C ARG A 489 0.41 20.54 -24.16
N PHE A 490 -0.70 20.26 -23.49
CA PHE A 490 -1.03 18.96 -22.90
C PHE A 490 -1.93 18.09 -23.80
N PHE A 491 -2.22 18.51 -25.03
CA PHE A 491 -3.05 17.76 -25.97
C PHE A 491 -2.22 16.70 -26.72
N PHE A 492 -1.72 15.71 -25.97
CA PHE A 492 -0.98 14.56 -26.48
C PHE A 492 -1.41 13.27 -25.73
N PRO A 493 -1.17 12.06 -26.27
CA PRO A 493 -1.47 10.80 -25.57
C PRO A 493 -0.57 10.63 -24.33
N ASP A 494 -1.12 10.21 -23.19
CA ASP A 494 -0.41 10.06 -21.90
C ASP A 494 1.01 9.46 -22.02
N GLN A 495 1.18 8.43 -22.85
CA GLN A 495 2.43 7.72 -23.10
C GLN A 495 3.55 8.62 -23.62
N SER A 496 3.21 9.77 -24.23
CA SER A 496 4.16 10.77 -24.74
C SER A 496 4.67 11.75 -23.67
N THR A 497 4.28 11.62 -22.40
CA THR A 497 4.57 12.63 -21.36
C THR A 497 6.07 12.89 -21.20
N PHE A 498 6.90 11.86 -21.11
CA PHE A 498 8.36 11.98 -20.94
C PHE A 498 9.10 12.53 -22.17
N GLN A 499 8.42 12.68 -23.30
CA GLN A 499 8.92 13.27 -24.55
C GLN A 499 8.33 14.68 -24.79
N ARG A 500 7.44 15.15 -23.91
CA ARG A 500 6.68 16.40 -24.06
C ARG A 500 6.85 17.35 -22.87
N LEU A 501 7.09 16.82 -21.67
CA LEU A 501 7.37 17.57 -20.46
C LEU A 501 8.79 17.23 -19.97
N GLU A 502 9.62 18.25 -19.84
CA GLU A 502 11.01 18.15 -19.38
C GLU A 502 11.27 19.34 -18.43
N PHE A 503 11.83 19.06 -17.26
CA PHE A 503 12.17 20.03 -16.20
C PHE A 503 13.67 19.99 -15.89
N VAL A 504 14.46 19.41 -16.79
CA VAL A 504 15.92 19.26 -16.66
C VAL A 504 16.58 20.64 -16.58
N ARG A 505 17.36 20.84 -15.51
CA ARG A 505 18.16 22.03 -15.26
C ARG A 505 19.51 21.95 -15.98
N ASN A 506 19.99 23.10 -16.45
CA ASN A 506 21.31 23.17 -17.08
C ASN A 506 22.43 23.05 -16.01
N PRO A 507 23.68 22.70 -16.39
CA PRO A 507 24.74 22.45 -15.42
C PRO A 507 25.10 23.62 -14.50
N ALA A 508 24.91 24.88 -14.94
CA ALA A 508 25.18 26.05 -14.10
C ALA A 508 24.04 26.30 -13.10
N ASP A 509 22.79 26.02 -13.49
CA ASP A 509 21.64 26.03 -12.56
C ASP A 509 21.81 24.97 -11.45
N GLU A 510 22.38 23.81 -11.79
CA GLU A 510 22.70 22.73 -10.84
C GLU A 510 23.84 23.11 -9.90
N GLU A 511 24.97 23.62 -10.41
CA GLU A 511 26.12 24.04 -9.59
C GLU A 511 25.79 25.21 -8.64
N ALA A 512 24.96 26.14 -9.09
CA ALA A 512 24.44 27.23 -8.27
C ALA A 512 23.49 26.72 -7.16
N ALA A 513 22.65 25.73 -7.48
CA ALA A 513 21.75 25.10 -6.50
C ALA A 513 22.50 24.25 -5.48
N ASP A 514 23.47 23.42 -5.91
CA ASP A 514 24.38 22.67 -5.02
C ASP A 514 25.04 23.63 -4.01
N SER A 515 25.61 24.73 -4.52
CA SER A 515 26.32 25.75 -3.73
C SER A 515 25.40 26.46 -2.73
N ARG A 516 24.16 26.76 -3.13
CA ARG A 516 23.16 27.41 -2.27
C ARG A 516 22.57 26.44 -1.25
N ALA A 517 22.35 25.18 -1.62
CA ALA A 517 21.79 24.16 -0.75
C ALA A 517 22.71 23.84 0.43
N MET A 518 24.03 23.81 0.22
CA MET A 518 25.00 23.72 1.31
C MET A 518 24.82 24.86 2.34
N GLN A 519 24.64 26.10 1.89
CA GLN A 519 24.35 27.25 2.78
C GLN A 519 23.01 27.08 3.52
N LEU A 520 21.97 26.57 2.84
CA LEU A 520 20.67 26.32 3.46
C LEU A 520 20.77 25.26 4.57
N LEU A 521 21.57 24.21 4.34
CA LEU A 521 21.76 23.10 5.27
C LEU A 521 22.62 23.48 6.48
N GLU A 522 23.69 24.25 6.29
CA GLU A 522 24.52 24.77 7.39
C GLU A 522 23.73 25.67 8.36
N ASN A 523 22.74 26.39 7.86
CA ASN A 523 21.85 27.26 8.65
C ASN A 523 20.52 26.57 9.01
N SER A 524 20.53 25.25 9.24
CA SER A 524 19.33 24.45 9.53
C SER A 524 19.51 23.46 10.70
N PRO A 525 18.43 22.87 11.22
CA PRO A 525 18.50 21.77 12.20
C PRO A 525 19.17 20.49 11.67
N TYR A 526 19.48 20.44 10.37
CA TYR A 526 20.03 19.28 9.68
C TYR A 526 21.56 19.28 9.57
N LYS A 527 22.23 20.39 9.95
CA LYS A 527 23.69 20.54 9.89
C LYS A 527 24.47 19.36 10.49
N GLU A 528 24.10 18.94 11.70
CA GLU A 528 24.76 17.85 12.41
C GLU A 528 24.37 16.44 11.89
N LYS A 529 23.43 16.37 10.93
CA LYS A 529 23.01 15.13 10.24
C LYS A 529 23.61 14.96 8.84
N LEU A 530 24.39 15.93 8.32
CA LEU A 530 24.89 15.90 6.93
C LEU A 530 25.89 14.77 6.62
N ALA A 531 26.38 14.07 7.63
CA ALA A 531 27.22 12.89 7.45
C ALA A 531 26.48 11.70 6.81
N SER A 532 25.17 11.51 7.09
CA SER A 532 24.38 10.43 6.48
C SER A 532 23.96 10.76 5.05
N ALA A 533 23.62 12.02 4.78
CA ALA A 533 23.30 12.51 3.44
C ALA A 533 24.47 12.29 2.46
N GLY A 534 25.69 12.63 2.86
CA GLY A 534 26.88 12.37 2.07
C GLY A 534 27.24 10.88 1.97
N LEU A 535 26.92 10.07 2.99
CA LEU A 535 27.15 8.62 2.98
C LEU A 535 26.19 7.90 2.00
N PHE A 536 24.94 8.36 1.94
CA PHE A 536 23.98 7.98 0.90
C PHE A 536 24.51 8.27 -0.50
N LEU A 537 25.07 9.48 -0.72
CA LEU A 537 25.68 9.86 -1.99
C LEU A 537 26.94 9.03 -2.33
N LYS A 538 27.76 8.65 -1.34
CA LYS A 538 28.88 7.70 -1.53
C LYS A 538 28.38 6.31 -1.95
N ALA A 539 27.32 5.80 -1.33
CA ALA A 539 26.73 4.51 -1.71
C ALA A 539 26.10 4.57 -3.09
N LEU A 540 25.43 5.67 -3.44
CA LEU A 540 24.88 5.91 -4.78
C LEU A 540 25.99 5.95 -5.83
N GLN A 541 27.06 6.73 -5.61
CA GLN A 541 28.20 6.82 -6.54
C GLN A 541 28.88 5.46 -6.75
N ALA A 542 28.98 4.64 -5.70
CA ALA A 542 29.55 3.29 -5.78
C ALA A 542 28.68 2.28 -6.57
N ARG A 543 27.37 2.51 -6.69
CA ARG A 543 26.41 1.65 -7.41
C ARG A 543 25.95 2.21 -8.76
N ALA A 544 26.16 3.50 -9.01
CA ALA A 544 25.72 4.19 -10.22
C ALA A 544 26.16 3.56 -11.56
N PRO A 545 27.36 2.91 -11.67
CA PRO A 545 27.73 2.19 -12.89
C PRO A 545 26.91 0.93 -13.19
N GLN A 546 26.23 0.35 -12.17
CA GLN A 546 25.37 -0.83 -12.30
C GLN A 546 23.89 -0.49 -12.26
N LEU A 547 23.51 0.59 -11.57
CA LEU A 547 22.13 1.04 -11.37
C LEU A 547 21.77 2.22 -12.30
N SER A 548 22.09 2.05 -13.57
CA SER A 548 21.99 3.04 -14.64
C SER A 548 20.56 3.54 -14.93
N SER A 549 19.57 2.66 -14.81
CA SER A 549 18.15 2.96 -15.04
C SER A 549 17.52 3.59 -13.79
N LEU A 550 17.98 3.19 -12.60
CA LEU A 550 17.54 3.73 -11.33
C LEU A 550 17.97 5.19 -11.13
N ILE A 551 19.13 5.62 -11.63
CA ILE A 551 19.59 7.02 -11.53
C ILE A 551 19.16 7.91 -12.71
N ARG A 552 18.56 7.30 -13.75
CA ARG A 552 18.06 8.01 -14.93
C ARG A 552 16.69 8.61 -14.62
N ALA A 553 16.64 9.93 -14.48
CA ALA A 553 15.38 10.67 -14.37
C ALA A 553 14.58 10.63 -15.69
N HIS A 554 13.26 10.82 -15.58
CA HIS A 554 12.32 10.84 -16.71
C HIS A 554 11.67 12.21 -16.95
N LEU A 555 11.57 13.05 -15.91
CA LEU A 555 11.02 14.40 -15.99
C LEU A 555 12.02 15.44 -15.51
N GLY A 556 12.77 15.14 -14.45
CA GLY A 556 13.67 16.06 -13.77
C GLY A 556 15.15 15.74 -13.90
N ASN A 557 15.93 16.20 -12.93
CA ASN A 557 17.33 15.83 -12.78
C ASN A 557 17.46 14.55 -11.95
N GLY A 558 18.39 13.68 -12.30
CA GLY A 558 18.75 12.51 -11.48
C GLY A 558 19.52 12.91 -10.21
N MET A 559 19.65 11.99 -9.26
CA MET A 559 20.54 12.17 -8.11
C MET A 559 22.04 11.96 -8.46
N GLY A 560 22.35 11.43 -9.65
CA GLY A 560 23.72 11.27 -10.12
C GLY A 560 23.83 10.65 -11.52
N SER A 561 25.08 10.40 -11.91
CA SER A 561 25.50 9.74 -13.14
C SER A 561 26.50 8.61 -12.82
N SER A 562 26.97 7.88 -13.83
CA SER A 562 28.02 6.85 -13.67
C SER A 562 29.40 7.38 -13.24
N LYS A 563 29.56 8.69 -13.02
CA LYS A 563 30.81 9.34 -12.57
C LYS A 563 30.61 10.36 -11.44
N THR A 564 29.53 11.12 -11.49
CA THR A 564 29.22 12.24 -10.58
C THR A 564 27.97 11.97 -9.77
N VAL A 565 27.82 12.63 -8.64
CA VAL A 565 26.56 12.71 -7.88
C VAL A 565 26.26 14.19 -7.62
N ARG A 566 24.98 14.50 -7.47
CA ARG A 566 24.50 15.82 -7.03
C ARG A 566 25.02 16.11 -5.62
N MET A 567 25.10 17.38 -5.22
CA MET A 567 25.60 17.82 -3.90
C MET A 567 26.99 17.24 -3.53
N PRO A 568 28.01 17.32 -4.41
CA PRO A 568 29.31 16.68 -4.19
C PRO A 568 30.06 17.20 -2.97
N GLY A 569 29.71 18.40 -2.46
CA GLY A 569 30.22 18.92 -1.18
C GLY A 569 29.91 18.00 0.02
N LEU A 570 28.77 17.32 0.02
CA LEU A 570 28.39 16.38 1.09
C LEU A 570 29.28 15.13 1.12
N LEU A 571 30.00 14.80 0.03
CA LEU A 571 30.97 13.70 0.06
C LEU A 571 32.11 13.96 1.08
N GLN A 572 32.36 15.23 1.42
CA GLN A 572 33.37 15.65 2.41
C GLN A 572 32.87 15.53 3.86
N THR A 573 31.57 15.70 4.11
CA THR A 573 30.98 15.57 5.47
C THR A 573 30.76 14.11 5.89
N ALA A 574 30.78 13.18 4.93
CA ALA A 574 30.49 11.78 5.19
C ALA A 574 31.71 10.95 5.63
N PRO A 575 31.50 9.93 6.49
CA PRO A 575 32.53 8.92 6.79
C PRO A 575 32.91 8.10 5.55
N GLN A 576 33.87 7.18 5.71
CA GLN A 576 34.16 6.17 4.70
C GLN A 576 32.98 5.20 4.56
N LEU A 577 32.69 4.77 3.33
CA LEU A 577 31.70 3.74 3.06
C LEU A 577 32.29 2.36 3.40
N GLU A 578 31.72 1.72 4.41
CA GLU A 578 32.13 0.42 4.95
C GLU A 578 30.99 -0.59 4.73
N THR A 579 30.95 -1.21 3.55
CA THR A 579 29.86 -2.13 3.18
C THR A 579 29.66 -3.26 4.19
N ALA A 580 30.74 -3.84 4.71
CA ALA A 580 30.72 -4.91 5.71
C ALA A 580 30.21 -4.48 7.11
N LYS A 581 30.20 -3.19 7.43
CA LYS A 581 29.89 -2.69 8.78
C LYS A 581 28.38 -2.63 9.00
N MET A 582 27.82 -3.47 9.88
CA MET A 582 26.36 -3.70 9.97
C MET A 582 25.56 -2.50 10.49
N ASP A 583 26.13 -1.68 11.38
CA ASP A 583 25.51 -0.45 11.88
C ASP A 583 25.52 0.71 10.86
N GLN A 584 26.37 0.63 9.83
CA GLN A 584 26.45 1.65 8.78
C GLN A 584 25.42 1.39 7.67
N ILE A 585 24.21 1.93 7.86
CA ILE A 585 23.13 1.96 6.85
C ILE A 585 23.28 3.24 6.00
N ALA A 586 23.80 3.10 4.79
CA ALA A 586 24.02 4.21 3.86
C ALA A 586 22.78 4.53 2.99
N ALA A 587 22.02 3.50 2.62
CA ALA A 587 20.78 3.57 1.84
C ALA A 587 19.93 2.33 2.16
N LEU A 588 18.65 2.37 1.79
CA LEU A 588 17.68 1.31 2.03
C LEU A 588 17.29 0.55 0.73
N PRO A 589 16.68 -0.64 0.85
CA PRO A 589 16.08 -1.36 -0.28
C PRO A 589 14.84 -0.66 -0.85
N LEU A 590 14.51 -0.97 -2.10
CA LEU A 590 13.40 -0.37 -2.84
C LEU A 590 12.02 -0.86 -2.36
N GLY A 591 11.08 0.06 -2.21
CA GLY A 591 9.72 -0.23 -1.76
C GLY A 591 9.53 -0.38 -0.26
N GLY A 592 10.53 0.00 0.54
CA GLY A 592 10.56 -0.21 1.99
C GLY A 592 9.92 0.89 2.85
N ARG A 593 9.30 1.94 2.28
CA ARG A 593 8.75 3.06 3.06
C ARG A 593 7.40 3.57 2.61
N ILE A 594 7.17 3.65 1.30
CA ILE A 594 5.98 4.31 0.77
C ILE A 594 4.97 3.28 0.25
N ARG A 595 3.82 3.19 0.94
CA ARG A 595 2.66 2.45 0.45
C ARG A 595 1.95 3.32 -0.59
N LEU A 596 1.76 2.77 -1.78
CA LEU A 596 0.87 3.30 -2.81
C LEU A 596 -0.48 2.58 -2.70
N ASP A 597 -1.56 3.34 -2.79
CA ASP A 597 -2.93 2.86 -3.00
C ASP A 597 -3.19 2.72 -4.51
N PRO A 598 -3.35 1.49 -5.06
CA PRO A 598 -3.51 1.28 -6.50
C PRO A 598 -4.74 1.92 -7.14
N TRP A 599 -5.76 2.26 -6.36
CA TRP A 599 -7.04 2.76 -6.85
C TRP A 599 -7.01 4.28 -6.96
N SER A 600 -6.78 4.94 -5.84
CA SER A 600 -6.83 6.39 -5.66
C SER A 600 -5.48 7.11 -5.84
N ASN A 601 -4.40 6.36 -6.08
CA ASN A 601 -3.03 6.85 -6.23
C ASN A 601 -2.45 7.58 -5.00
N LYS A 602 -3.12 7.49 -3.84
CA LYS A 602 -2.69 8.11 -2.58
C LYS A 602 -1.48 7.40 -1.99
N LEU A 603 -0.68 8.15 -1.24
CA LEU A 603 0.53 7.66 -0.58
C LEU A 603 0.42 7.70 0.94
N GLU A 604 0.93 6.65 1.59
CA GLU A 604 1.06 6.54 3.03
C GLU A 604 2.46 6.09 3.45
N MET A 605 2.91 6.54 4.64
CA MET A 605 4.12 6.01 5.27
C MET A 605 3.84 4.61 5.85
N MET A 606 4.64 3.61 5.46
CA MET A 606 4.54 2.25 5.98
C MET A 606 4.93 2.18 7.45
N LYS A 607 4.06 1.57 8.28
CA LYS A 607 4.33 1.28 9.69
C LYS A 607 5.08 -0.05 9.82
N ILE A 608 6.39 -0.03 9.56
CA ILE A 608 7.25 -1.22 9.63
C ILE A 608 7.87 -1.34 11.03
N LYS A 609 7.81 -2.54 11.63
CA LYS A 609 8.58 -2.88 12.83
C LYS A 609 10.04 -3.09 12.43
N SER A 610 10.96 -2.37 13.07
CA SER A 610 12.39 -2.60 12.85
C SER A 610 12.81 -4.02 13.23
N VAL A 611 13.67 -4.60 12.39
CA VAL A 611 14.28 -5.93 12.58
C VAL A 611 15.79 -5.73 12.72
N ALA A 612 16.43 -6.47 13.63
CA ALA A 612 17.88 -6.45 13.75
C ALA A 612 18.49 -7.23 12.57
N LEU A 613 19.41 -6.61 11.84
CA LEU A 613 20.15 -7.26 10.77
C LEU A 613 21.02 -8.39 11.33
N LEU A 614 21.03 -9.54 10.67
CA LEU A 614 21.87 -10.69 11.02
C LEU A 614 23.17 -10.71 10.20
N SER A 615 23.20 -10.01 9.06
CA SER A 615 24.36 -9.87 8.17
C SER A 615 24.49 -8.46 7.57
N SER A 616 25.64 -8.16 6.97
CA SER A 616 25.86 -6.93 6.21
C SER A 616 25.11 -6.90 4.87
N GLN A 617 24.83 -8.08 4.29
CA GLN A 617 24.11 -8.24 3.02
C GLN A 617 22.64 -7.78 3.14
N GLU A 618 21.99 -8.02 4.27
CA GLU A 618 20.60 -7.61 4.56
C GLU A 618 20.35 -6.10 4.49
N LYS A 619 21.40 -5.26 4.47
CA LYS A 619 21.26 -3.82 4.22
C LYS A 619 20.66 -3.50 2.84
N MET A 620 20.88 -4.38 1.84
CA MET A 620 20.27 -4.33 0.50
C MET A 620 20.15 -2.91 -0.12
N PRO A 621 21.22 -2.07 -0.10
CA PRO A 621 21.11 -0.66 -0.46
C PRO A 621 20.77 -0.50 -1.95
N PHE A 622 19.65 0.16 -2.25
CA PHE A 622 19.06 0.30 -3.58
C PHE A 622 18.61 -1.02 -4.25
N GLU A 623 18.53 -2.13 -3.51
CA GLU A 623 18.22 -3.44 -4.10
C GLU A 623 16.72 -3.78 -4.05
N VAL A 624 16.29 -4.62 -5.00
CA VAL A 624 14.93 -5.14 -5.11
C VAL A 624 14.66 -6.22 -4.04
N THR A 625 13.52 -6.08 -3.36
CA THR A 625 13.03 -7.02 -2.34
C THR A 625 11.65 -7.62 -2.71
N PRO A 626 11.29 -8.80 -2.15
CA PRO A 626 9.96 -9.41 -2.30
C PRO A 626 8.83 -8.60 -1.63
N PHE A 627 7.60 -8.84 -2.09
CA PHE A 627 6.40 -8.20 -1.54
C PHE A 627 5.66 -9.08 -0.53
N PHE A 628 5.31 -8.49 0.62
CA PHE A 628 4.43 -9.09 1.63
C PHE A 628 3.46 -8.03 2.20
N PRO A 629 2.48 -7.56 1.39
CA PRO A 629 1.49 -6.59 1.86
C PRO A 629 0.57 -7.19 2.93
N TYR A 630 0.26 -6.39 3.96
CA TYR A 630 -0.80 -6.73 4.91
C TYR A 630 -2.15 -6.54 4.22
N LEU A 631 -2.83 -7.64 3.90
CA LEU A 631 -4.16 -7.58 3.31
C LEU A 631 -5.22 -7.33 4.38
N SER A 632 -6.20 -6.52 4.02
CA SER A 632 -7.42 -6.22 4.77
C SER A 632 -8.60 -6.21 3.79
N ARG A 633 -9.82 -6.11 4.29
CA ARG A 633 -11.04 -5.94 3.47
C ARG A 633 -11.60 -4.53 3.64
N VAL A 634 -11.99 -3.89 2.54
CA VAL A 634 -12.81 -2.68 2.54
C VAL A 634 -14.23 -3.09 2.91
N SER A 635 -14.76 -2.57 4.01
CA SER A 635 -16.09 -2.94 4.52
C SER A 635 -17.21 -2.33 3.67
N ASP A 636 -18.34 -3.02 3.62
CA ASP A 636 -19.55 -2.59 2.90
C ASP A 636 -20.29 -1.42 3.58
N SER A 637 -19.82 -0.88 4.71
CA SER A 637 -20.51 0.16 5.49
C SER A 637 -19.60 0.97 6.44
N PRO A 638 -19.86 2.28 6.65
CA PRO A 638 -19.09 3.12 7.59
C PRO A 638 -19.20 2.78 9.08
N SER A 639 -20.08 1.85 9.47
CA SER A 639 -20.47 1.60 10.87
C SER A 639 -19.46 0.81 11.69
N GLU A 640 -18.68 -0.10 11.09
CA GLU A 640 -17.79 -1.02 11.82
C GLU A 640 -16.57 -0.32 12.45
N LEU A 641 -16.30 0.94 12.09
CA LEU A 641 -15.27 1.78 12.73
C LEU A 641 -15.68 2.33 14.12
N ALA A 642 -16.93 2.15 14.54
CA ALA A 642 -17.40 2.56 15.87
C ALA A 642 -17.02 1.55 16.97
N ASP A 643 -17.14 0.26 16.68
CA ASP A 643 -17.01 -0.82 17.68
C ASP A 643 -15.54 -1.18 18.03
N LEU A 644 -14.57 -0.48 17.44
CA LEU A 644 -13.14 -0.53 17.80
C LEU A 644 -12.70 0.70 18.65
N LYS A 645 -13.65 1.44 19.24
CA LYS A 645 -13.41 2.57 20.15
C LYS A 645 -14.36 2.61 21.37
N GLN A 646 -14.54 1.46 22.02
CA GLN A 646 -15.06 1.37 23.40
C GLN A 646 -14.11 0.52 24.26
#